data_AF-A0A3A4PIP8-F1
#
_entry.id   AF-A0A3A4PIP8-F1
#
_cell.length_a   1.000
_cell.length_b   1.000
_cell.length_c   1.000
_cell.angle_alpha   90.00
_cell.angle_beta   90.00
_cell.angle_gamma   90.00
#
_symmetry.space_group_name_H-M   'P 1'
#
loop_
_entity.id
_entity.type
_entity.pdbx_description
1 polymer ?
#
loop_
_entity_poly.entity_id
_entity_poly.type
_entity_poly.pdbx_seq_one_letter_code
_entity_poly.pdbx_strand_id
1 'polypeptide(L)'
;MELWIGAVNLGFLYAFMTMGVFITFRIKNFPDITVDGSFTSGAAVAAVLIVAGWNPVIALIAAFFIGALAGSATALIHTRFKINGLLAGILVMTGLYSVNLHIMKRSNIPLLNQTTLITFIENRNPGFPEEIWVALCLCGIMALFWLVVSLFFKTDLGVAMRATGNNSTMAAASGVNVNRMIIFGVALANGFVGVSGGLVAQYQGFADIQMGIGTIVIGLAAVIIGESILPLRSMYAKVLCVIIGSVVFRFMIAFALYVGMDPMDLKLLTAIFVLLTLIVSTKVAGGEGKKREWLNRLRPLLCNWKFQTGAAVVILFILIGIIVGRKDESVKPTADGKIYKIGVVQISDHGLLNITRDSFIEEMNKIGYMQGVNCDIRLENANGDQPTVNTILDKFLYDNVDIVVTISTPCTQPAIKKIKDRPVVFATVANPFIIDAGKSDTDHLENVTGVYGAVPMSKTLDLVRDIFPGKIKIGAIWDPSHTNSVYNVEQLKEAAEADPDVTFLGVNISNSSEVYQAALSLVNKGLDIFVLAPDNIVYSAFESVVKAARPKKIPIFTSDVERLADGALAALGYDYTSSGQQTAHVVDRIIKGANPKDIPFEQYKKLTIGFNLETARELDVAIPPATLAKATLLHGQKKAKIGIVQFAMEPNVTLCINGILKALEEKGYKDKENLDIIYRNAQADFSMINSIMQDFIRQAVDIIVPLSTPCVQSAVQFAGKSKDTKVIFTYIYDPYKIGAAESPEKHLPTMTGISCFPPIEKMLDLIKEMFPDRKKIGMVWNSSEANSEAVLIKARTHAKQIGLEIVEVTVTNPTEVLEASRSLILKGAQVFLNGGDNTLNVSFDSFVKAADSNSIPVFSVDSELVEQGALVALGPNYYQTGYDGGVYLARVLKGEDPATLPILQTKETLFIINMDLARKYNFSINEAIVKRADKVIDSTKNAVAITPIDDRQRKLVIFRFSDNPLLVETERGILNELEESGITKKYNITIEFKNSQNDFTMAQSVAQDIVRLNYDYVVTISTPALQVTAQFNKKIPHVFGAVTDPYRMGVAKNENEHQANITGVATFQPVETTIKVMRELFPQARRIGIVWNPAEACSEACTYKARNAAKQYNFELVEVSVTSTSEVMDAVNAVINRGVDLFLTSGDNTVILALKSIAQVLIKKQIPYFTNDPTDVEIGAFVSIGADYFEVGQETARMAIRVINGEDPKTVPIHNFVPEKMSVNKGLADQYGIPLPEEFLQRAAKVKE
;
A
#
# COMPACT_ATOMS: atom_id res chain seq x y z
N MET A 1 14.34 -26.40 27.30
CA MET A 1 15.79 -26.55 27.58
C MET A 1 16.60 -25.91 26.45
N GLU A 2 16.20 -26.13 25.21
CA GLU A 2 16.77 -25.54 23.99
C GLU A 2 16.90 -24.00 24.02
N LEU A 3 15.84 -23.27 24.40
CA LEU A 3 15.87 -21.80 24.51
C LEU A 3 17.03 -21.27 25.37
N TRP A 4 17.35 -21.95 26.47
CA TRP A 4 18.39 -21.53 27.41
C TRP A 4 19.79 -21.85 26.90
N ILE A 5 19.95 -22.97 26.21
CA ILE A 5 21.23 -23.39 25.62
C ILE A 5 21.54 -22.51 24.39
N GLY A 6 20.54 -22.23 23.56
CA GLY A 6 20.64 -21.26 22.47
C GLY A 6 21.06 -19.86 22.94
N ALA A 7 20.59 -19.42 24.11
CA ALA A 7 21.02 -18.14 24.72
C ALA A 7 22.52 -18.13 25.07
N VAL A 8 23.05 -19.24 25.58
CA VAL A 8 24.48 -19.39 25.88
C VAL A 8 25.31 -19.36 24.60
N ASN A 9 24.88 -20.12 23.58
CA ASN A 9 25.55 -20.18 22.29
C ASN A 9 25.64 -18.79 21.66
N LEU A 10 24.50 -18.10 21.50
CA LEU A 10 24.48 -16.71 21.02
C LEU A 10 25.31 -15.78 21.91
N GLY A 11 25.28 -15.97 23.23
CA GLY A 11 26.08 -15.22 24.19
C GLY A 11 27.58 -15.26 23.88
N PHE A 12 28.10 -16.45 23.55
CA PHE A 12 29.49 -16.62 23.13
C PHE A 12 29.78 -16.02 21.76
N LEU A 13 28.88 -16.16 20.78
CA LEU A 13 29.11 -15.59 19.44
C LEU A 13 29.18 -14.05 19.49
N TYR A 14 28.32 -13.41 20.28
CA TYR A 14 28.31 -11.95 20.47
C TYR A 14 29.40 -11.42 21.42
N ALA A 15 30.10 -12.30 22.16
CA ALA A 15 31.17 -11.88 23.06
C ALA A 15 32.38 -11.29 22.31
N PHE A 16 32.65 -11.73 21.07
CA PHE A 16 33.68 -11.15 20.20
C PHE A 16 33.36 -9.69 19.85
N MET A 17 32.12 -9.39 19.44
CA MET A 17 31.67 -8.02 19.19
C MET A 17 31.74 -7.18 20.46
N THR A 18 31.28 -7.72 21.59
CA THR A 18 31.33 -7.05 22.90
C THR A 18 32.77 -6.71 23.31
N MET A 19 33.72 -7.59 23.01
CA MET A 19 35.15 -7.33 23.21
C MET A 19 35.67 -6.20 22.31
N GLY A 20 35.24 -6.14 21.04
CA GLY A 20 35.52 -5.01 20.15
C GLY A 20 35.04 -3.68 20.73
N VAL A 21 33.79 -3.62 21.18
CA VAL A 21 33.19 -2.44 21.83
C VAL A 21 33.94 -2.06 23.12
N PHE A 22 34.36 -3.05 23.91
CA PHE A 22 35.18 -2.79 25.10
C PHE A 22 36.53 -2.15 24.76
N ILE A 23 37.20 -2.58 23.67
CA ILE A 23 38.47 -1.98 23.24
C ILE A 23 38.29 -0.52 22.83
N THR A 24 37.29 -0.22 22.00
CA THR A 24 37.08 1.15 21.51
C THR A 24 36.60 2.06 22.63
N PHE A 25 35.57 1.63 23.38
CA PHE A 25 34.93 2.48 24.38
C PHE A 25 35.70 2.57 25.70
N ARG A 26 36.13 1.44 26.28
CA ARG A 26 36.78 1.43 27.61
C ARG A 26 38.28 1.59 27.58
N ILE A 27 38.94 1.05 26.56
CA ILE A 27 40.41 1.07 26.49
C ILE A 27 40.92 2.27 25.70
N LYS A 28 40.28 2.59 24.58
CA LYS A 28 40.68 3.69 23.71
C LYS A 28 39.95 5.00 23.94
N ASN A 29 38.80 4.96 24.61
CA ASN A 29 37.92 6.11 24.76
C ASN A 29 37.59 6.74 23.38
N PHE A 30 37.28 5.88 22.40
CA PHE A 30 36.97 6.24 21.03
C PHE A 30 35.51 5.82 20.72
N PRO A 31 34.62 6.77 20.38
CA PRO A 31 33.21 6.47 20.11
C PRO A 31 33.04 5.85 18.72
N ASP A 32 33.21 4.53 18.65
CA ASP A 32 33.18 3.79 17.39
C ASP A 32 31.78 3.26 17.04
N ILE A 33 31.08 3.94 16.13
CA ILE A 33 29.79 3.47 15.58
C ILE A 33 29.99 2.55 14.36
N THR A 34 31.21 2.43 13.82
CA THR A 34 31.51 1.53 12.68
C THR A 34 31.21 0.07 12.99
N VAL A 35 31.12 -0.29 14.27
CA VAL A 35 30.71 -1.61 14.78
C VAL A 35 29.45 -2.13 14.07
N ASP A 36 28.44 -1.28 13.87
CA ASP A 36 27.18 -1.68 13.22
C ASP A 36 27.40 -2.09 11.75
N GLY A 37 28.28 -1.37 11.04
CA GLY A 37 28.62 -1.68 9.65
C GLY A 37 29.58 -2.87 9.52
N SER A 38 30.60 -2.94 10.37
CA SER A 38 31.65 -3.96 10.32
C SER A 38 31.16 -5.34 10.76
N PHE A 39 30.15 -5.41 11.64
CA PHE A 39 29.44 -6.65 11.98
C PHE A 39 28.78 -7.26 10.73
N THR A 40 27.99 -6.46 10.01
CA THR A 40 27.38 -6.88 8.74
C THR A 40 28.42 -7.21 7.68
N SER A 41 29.53 -6.45 7.59
CA SER A 41 30.61 -6.75 6.63
C SER A 41 31.26 -8.12 6.88
N GLY A 42 31.47 -8.47 8.16
CA GLY A 42 31.97 -9.79 8.53
C GLY A 42 31.02 -10.92 8.17
N ALA A 43 29.72 -10.73 8.40
CA ALA A 43 28.67 -11.68 8.01
C ALA A 43 28.57 -11.84 6.49
N ALA A 44 28.57 -10.73 5.75
CA ALA A 44 28.50 -10.68 4.30
C ALA A 44 29.67 -11.46 3.66
N VAL A 45 30.91 -11.16 4.05
CA VAL A 45 32.10 -11.83 3.50
C VAL A 45 32.11 -13.30 3.89
N ALA A 46 31.78 -13.64 5.14
CA ALA A 46 31.75 -15.03 5.57
C ALA A 46 30.72 -15.85 4.77
N ALA A 47 29.51 -15.31 4.60
CA ALA A 47 28.44 -15.99 3.88
C ALA A 47 28.76 -16.16 2.39
N VAL A 48 29.29 -15.12 1.73
CA VAL A 48 29.70 -15.20 0.32
C VAL A 48 30.79 -16.25 0.11
N LEU A 49 31.80 -16.31 0.98
CA LEU A 49 32.88 -17.28 0.87
C LEU A 49 32.41 -18.72 1.14
N ILE A 50 31.56 -18.93 2.13
CA ILE A 50 30.98 -20.25 2.44
C ILE A 50 30.12 -20.74 1.27
N VAL A 51 29.27 -19.89 0.70
CA VAL A 51 28.48 -20.22 -0.50
C VAL A 51 29.37 -20.49 -1.71
N ALA A 52 30.53 -19.83 -1.80
CA ALA A 52 31.55 -20.11 -2.81
C ALA A 52 32.35 -21.40 -2.54
N GLY A 53 32.01 -22.18 -1.51
CA GLY A 53 32.64 -23.47 -1.17
C GLY A 53 33.95 -23.33 -0.39
N TRP A 54 34.28 -22.16 0.15
CA TRP A 54 35.48 -21.97 0.95
C TRP A 54 35.29 -22.52 2.37
N ASN A 55 36.39 -22.94 3.00
CA ASN A 55 36.36 -23.45 4.36
C ASN A 55 35.83 -22.38 5.36
N PRO A 56 34.87 -22.72 6.25
CA PRO A 56 34.30 -21.77 7.22
C PRO A 56 35.31 -21.07 8.12
N VAL A 57 36.43 -21.71 8.45
CA VAL A 57 37.51 -21.10 9.26
C VAL A 57 38.23 -20.01 8.46
N ILE A 58 38.47 -20.24 7.16
CA ILE A 58 39.08 -19.24 6.27
C ILE A 58 38.11 -18.07 6.07
N ALA A 59 36.82 -18.36 5.95
CA ALA A 59 35.78 -17.35 5.86
C ALA A 59 35.75 -16.44 7.10
N LEU A 60 35.96 -16.98 8.30
CA LEU A 60 36.08 -16.21 9.54
C LEU A 60 37.36 -15.36 9.61
N ILE A 61 38.47 -15.86 9.08
CA ILE A 61 39.72 -15.07 8.96
C ILE A 61 39.48 -13.88 8.01
N ALA A 62 38.80 -14.09 6.89
CA ALA A 62 38.43 -13.01 5.98
C ALA A 62 37.47 -12.00 6.64
N ALA A 63 36.51 -12.49 7.45
CA ALA A 63 35.61 -11.66 8.25
C ALA A 63 36.37 -10.76 9.25
N PHE A 64 37.45 -11.27 9.86
CA PHE A 64 38.34 -10.46 10.71
C PHE A 64 39.01 -9.33 9.92
N PHE A 65 39.58 -9.64 8.76
CA PHE A 65 40.32 -8.64 7.98
C PHE A 65 39.40 -7.56 7.39
N ILE A 66 38.21 -7.90 6.90
CA ILE A 66 37.27 -6.89 6.39
C ILE A 66 36.79 -5.96 7.51
N GLY A 67 36.52 -6.53 8.70
CA GLY A 67 36.21 -5.74 9.89
C GLY A 67 37.38 -4.83 10.28
N ALA A 68 38.61 -5.34 10.29
CA ALA A 68 39.79 -4.56 10.61
C ALA A 68 40.07 -3.43 9.60
N LEU A 69 39.74 -3.64 8.31
CA LEU A 69 39.81 -2.62 7.27
C LEU A 69 38.79 -1.50 7.51
N ALA A 70 37.55 -1.84 7.87
CA ALA A 70 36.52 -0.87 8.25
C ALA A 70 36.94 -0.02 9.46
N GLY A 71 37.48 -0.66 10.50
CA GLY A 71 38.01 0.05 11.67
C GLY A 71 39.22 0.94 11.33
N SER A 72 40.12 0.44 10.47
CA SER A 72 41.28 1.21 9.99
C SER A 72 40.84 2.45 9.21
N ALA A 73 39.86 2.32 8.32
CA ALA A 73 39.30 3.44 7.57
C ALA A 73 38.74 4.52 8.52
N THR A 74 37.96 4.11 9.51
CA THR A 74 37.39 5.00 10.55
C THR A 74 38.48 5.74 11.31
N ALA A 75 39.50 5.02 11.78
CA ALA A 75 40.59 5.62 12.52
C ALA A 75 41.51 6.48 11.65
N LEU A 76 41.71 6.16 10.38
CA LEU A 76 42.44 6.99 9.43
C LEU A 76 41.70 8.30 9.16
N ILE A 77 40.38 8.24 9.00
CA ILE A 77 39.55 9.44 8.83
C ILE A 77 39.71 10.37 10.03
N HIS A 78 39.64 9.80 11.24
CA HIS A 78 39.85 10.55 12.47
C HIS A 78 41.27 11.12 12.60
N THR A 79 42.30 10.28 12.46
CA THR A 79 43.69 10.66 12.75
C THR A 79 44.33 11.52 11.67
N ARG A 80 43.98 11.32 10.39
CA ARG A 80 44.59 12.02 9.25
C ARG A 80 43.84 13.29 8.88
N PHE A 81 42.51 13.23 8.82
CA PHE A 81 41.66 14.37 8.43
C PHE A 81 41.12 15.15 9.63
N LYS A 82 41.45 14.73 10.86
CA LYS A 82 41.03 15.39 12.12
C LYS A 82 39.51 15.53 12.27
N ILE A 83 38.75 14.64 11.63
CA ILE A 83 37.30 14.58 11.77
C ILE A 83 36.96 13.93 13.12
N ASN A 84 35.88 14.38 13.77
CA ASN A 84 35.42 13.78 15.03
C ASN A 84 35.20 12.27 14.86
N GLY A 85 35.64 11.46 15.83
CA GLY A 85 35.55 10.00 15.77
C GLY A 85 34.13 9.47 15.54
N LEU A 86 33.12 10.14 16.11
CA LEU A 86 31.70 9.79 15.91
C LEU A 86 31.27 10.01 14.45
N LEU A 87 31.60 11.16 13.87
CA LEU A 87 31.29 11.49 12.47
C LEU A 87 32.04 10.58 11.50
N ALA A 88 33.31 10.26 11.81
CA ALA A 88 34.09 9.30 11.05
C ALA A 88 33.42 7.91 11.06
N GLY A 89 32.91 7.48 12.21
CA GLY A 89 32.19 6.22 12.36
C GLY A 89 30.88 6.18 11.57
N ILE A 90 30.07 7.23 11.65
CA ILE A 90 28.82 7.34 10.86
C ILE A 90 29.12 7.30 9.36
N LEU A 91 30.14 8.03 8.90
CA LEU A 91 30.51 8.07 7.48
C LEU A 91 30.93 6.69 6.95
N VAL A 92 31.75 5.96 7.71
CA VAL A 92 32.17 4.60 7.32
C VAL A 92 31.02 3.61 7.40
N MET A 93 30.18 3.66 8.44
CA MET A 93 28.98 2.81 8.55
C MET A 93 28.05 3.00 7.35
N THR A 94 27.75 4.24 6.98
CA THR A 94 26.91 4.55 5.80
C THR A 94 27.53 4.06 4.51
N GLY A 95 28.85 4.21 4.35
CA GLY A 95 29.56 3.67 3.18
C GLY A 95 29.54 2.14 3.12
N LEU A 96 29.70 1.48 4.27
CA LEU A 96 29.69 0.01 4.37
C LEU A 96 28.34 -0.58 4.00
N TYR A 97 27.22 0.12 4.21
CA TYR A 97 25.91 -0.34 3.76
C TYR A 97 25.92 -0.66 2.25
N SER A 98 26.40 0.29 1.44
CA SER A 98 26.51 0.11 -0.01
C SER A 98 27.56 -0.94 -0.39
N VAL A 99 28.70 -0.98 0.30
CA VAL A 99 29.76 -1.96 0.03
C VAL A 99 29.29 -3.38 0.33
N ASN A 100 28.58 -3.59 1.43
CA ASN A 100 28.07 -4.91 1.83
C ASN A 100 27.04 -5.43 0.82
N LEU A 101 26.15 -4.58 0.31
CA LEU A 101 25.24 -4.95 -0.78
C LEU A 101 25.97 -5.36 -2.05
N HIS A 102 27.08 -4.68 -2.40
CA HIS A 102 27.90 -5.07 -3.55
C HIS A 102 28.62 -6.41 -3.33
N ILE A 103 29.12 -6.66 -2.12
CA ILE A 103 29.75 -7.94 -1.75
C ILE A 103 28.72 -9.07 -1.87
N MET A 104 27.50 -8.86 -1.37
CA MET A 104 26.47 -9.89 -1.32
C MET A 104 25.70 -10.08 -2.63
N LYS A 105 25.64 -9.06 -3.50
CA LYS A 105 24.81 -8.96 -4.72
C LYS A 105 23.29 -9.06 -4.52
N ARG A 106 22.85 -9.29 -3.28
CA ARG A 106 21.45 -9.42 -2.83
C ARG A 106 21.39 -9.05 -1.35
N SER A 107 20.22 -8.68 -0.85
CA SER A 107 20.04 -8.23 0.54
C SER A 107 20.22 -9.36 1.58
N ASN A 108 20.01 -10.62 1.18
CA ASN A 108 20.12 -11.78 2.06
C ASN A 108 20.79 -12.99 1.36
N ILE A 109 21.67 -13.71 2.06
CA ILE A 109 22.35 -14.92 1.61
C ILE A 109 22.03 -16.07 2.56
N PRO A 110 21.28 -17.11 2.16
CA PRO A 110 21.02 -18.28 2.98
C PRO A 110 22.26 -19.21 3.05
N LEU A 111 22.45 -19.83 4.22
CA LEU A 111 23.51 -20.79 4.55
C LEU A 111 22.96 -22.15 5.04
N LEU A 112 21.64 -22.35 5.03
CA LEU A 112 20.98 -23.57 5.54
C LEU A 112 21.47 -24.88 4.91
N ASN A 113 21.87 -24.84 3.62
CA ASN A 113 22.37 -26.01 2.88
C ASN A 113 23.90 -26.04 2.76
N GLN A 114 24.62 -25.24 3.55
CA GLN A 114 26.07 -25.12 3.47
C GLN A 114 26.74 -25.70 4.72
N THR A 115 27.95 -26.21 4.54
CA THR A 115 28.76 -26.63 5.69
C THR A 115 29.33 -25.40 6.39
N THR A 116 28.87 -25.14 7.61
CA THR A 116 29.32 -24.06 8.49
C THR A 116 30.24 -24.58 9.60
N LEU A 117 30.88 -23.68 10.34
CA LEU A 117 31.66 -24.05 11.53
C LEU A 117 30.79 -24.80 12.56
N ILE A 118 29.51 -24.45 12.67
CA ILE A 118 28.56 -25.07 13.61
C ILE A 118 28.30 -26.52 13.18
N THR A 119 27.95 -26.73 11.90
CA THR A 119 27.79 -28.10 11.36
C THR A 119 29.07 -28.94 11.46
N PHE A 120 30.25 -28.33 11.34
CA PHE A 120 31.53 -29.03 11.50
C PHE A 120 31.80 -29.49 12.94
N ILE A 121 31.29 -28.73 13.93
CA ILE A 121 31.33 -29.08 15.36
C ILE A 121 30.30 -30.19 15.64
N GLU A 122 29.07 -30.04 15.14
CA GLU A 122 27.98 -31.02 15.27
C GLU A 122 28.37 -32.38 14.66
N ASN A 123 28.99 -32.39 13.49
CA ASN A 123 29.46 -33.63 12.84
C ASN A 123 30.56 -34.39 13.60
N ARG A 124 31.23 -33.75 14.58
CA ARG A 124 32.24 -34.38 15.46
C ARG A 124 31.72 -34.69 16.86
N ASN A 125 30.41 -34.64 17.03
CA ASN A 125 29.77 -34.85 18.32
C ASN A 125 29.96 -36.30 18.81
N PRO A 126 30.55 -36.52 20.00
CA PRO A 126 30.79 -37.87 20.54
C PRO A 126 29.53 -38.50 21.18
N GLY A 127 28.32 -38.02 20.84
CA GLY A 127 27.03 -38.57 21.29
C GLY A 127 26.26 -37.69 22.29
N PHE A 128 26.64 -36.43 22.49
CA PHE A 128 25.87 -35.47 23.29
C PHE A 128 24.71 -34.86 22.46
N PRO A 129 23.73 -34.19 23.08
CA PRO A 129 22.79 -33.34 22.35
C PRO A 129 23.53 -32.23 21.60
N GLU A 130 23.18 -32.01 20.33
CA GLU A 130 23.92 -31.12 19.40
C GLU A 130 24.14 -29.72 19.97
N GLU A 131 23.09 -29.08 20.49
CA GLU A 131 23.19 -27.72 21.06
C GLU A 131 24.12 -27.64 22.28
N ILE A 132 24.16 -28.69 23.11
CA ILE A 132 25.02 -28.78 24.30
C ILE A 132 26.47 -28.98 23.88
N TRP A 133 26.69 -29.83 22.88
CA TRP A 133 28.02 -30.07 22.33
C TRP A 133 28.61 -28.78 21.72
N VAL A 134 27.80 -28.06 20.93
CA VAL A 134 28.17 -26.74 20.39
C VAL A 134 28.50 -25.76 21.52
N ALA A 135 27.71 -25.73 22.60
CA ALA A 135 27.98 -24.87 23.75
C ALA A 135 29.31 -25.20 24.46
N LEU A 136 29.65 -26.48 24.62
CA LEU A 136 30.91 -26.92 25.21
C LEU A 136 32.11 -26.54 24.34
N CYS A 137 32.01 -26.74 23.02
CA CYS A 137 33.06 -26.34 22.08
C CYS A 137 33.25 -24.82 22.06
N LEU A 138 32.16 -24.04 22.01
CA LEU A 138 32.20 -22.59 22.08
C LEU A 138 32.77 -22.09 23.41
N CYS A 139 32.46 -22.75 24.53
CA CYS A 139 33.07 -22.45 25.83
C CYS A 139 34.59 -22.63 25.80
N GLY A 140 35.10 -23.71 25.17
CA GLY A 140 36.53 -23.93 24.98
C GLY A 140 37.19 -22.86 24.11
N ILE A 141 36.57 -22.51 22.98
CA ILE A 141 37.03 -21.42 22.11
C ILE A 141 37.06 -20.09 22.87
N MET A 142 36.03 -19.82 23.68
CA MET A 142 35.93 -18.58 24.45
C MET A 142 36.95 -18.52 25.59
N ALA A 143 37.27 -19.64 26.23
CA ALA A 143 38.33 -19.72 27.23
C ALA A 143 39.71 -19.44 26.63
N LEU A 144 39.99 -19.98 25.43
CA LEU A 144 41.21 -19.67 24.69
C LEU A 144 41.25 -18.19 24.27
N PHE A 145 40.16 -17.67 23.74
CA PHE A 145 40.03 -16.26 23.36
C PHE A 145 40.29 -15.33 24.55
N TRP A 146 39.66 -15.61 25.69
CA TRP A 146 39.89 -14.90 26.95
C TRP A 146 41.36 -14.90 27.36
N LEU A 147 42.02 -16.06 27.32
CA LEU A 147 43.43 -16.19 27.68
C LEU A 147 44.34 -15.37 26.74
N VAL A 148 44.16 -15.52 25.42
CA VAL A 148 44.97 -14.84 24.40
C VAL A 148 44.82 -13.32 24.50
N VAL A 149 43.59 -12.83 24.57
CA VAL A 149 43.31 -11.39 24.67
C VAL A 149 43.86 -10.83 25.98
N SER A 150 43.72 -11.56 27.09
CA SER A 150 44.25 -11.11 28.38
C SER A 150 45.78 -11.04 28.41
N LEU A 151 46.47 -12.00 27.78
CA LEU A 151 47.92 -11.98 27.61
C LEU A 151 48.36 -10.83 26.71
N PHE A 152 47.64 -10.58 25.61
CA PHE A 152 47.92 -9.46 24.72
C PHE A 152 47.95 -8.12 25.47
N PHE A 153 46.99 -7.85 26.37
CA PHE A 153 46.98 -6.61 27.15
C PHE A 153 48.14 -6.42 28.14
N LYS A 154 48.89 -7.48 28.42
CA LYS A 154 50.12 -7.42 29.21
C LYS A 154 51.38 -7.17 28.40
N THR A 155 51.35 -7.38 27.09
CA THR A 155 52.49 -7.07 26.22
C THR A 155 52.77 -5.57 26.18
N ASP A 156 53.98 -5.16 25.79
CA ASP A 156 54.34 -3.74 25.63
C ASP A 156 53.37 -3.01 24.70
N LEU A 157 52.95 -3.68 23.61
CA LEU A 157 51.96 -3.15 22.68
C LEU A 157 50.59 -2.95 23.34
N GLY A 158 50.14 -3.92 24.14
CA GLY A 158 48.88 -3.84 24.89
C GLY A 158 48.91 -2.80 26.02
N VAL A 159 50.04 -2.63 26.70
CA VAL A 159 50.27 -1.57 27.71
C VAL A 159 50.25 -0.20 27.04
N ALA A 160 50.98 -0.03 25.93
CA ALA A 160 50.97 1.20 25.15
C ALA A 160 49.58 1.53 24.60
N MET A 161 48.81 0.51 24.22
CA MET A 161 47.43 0.65 23.77
C MET A 161 46.51 1.20 24.87
N ARG A 162 46.67 0.72 26.12
CA ARG A 162 45.93 1.22 27.29
C ARG A 162 46.39 2.60 27.74
N ALA A 163 47.71 2.85 27.75
CA ALA A 163 48.28 4.13 28.15
C ALA A 163 47.79 5.27 27.25
N THR A 164 47.73 5.04 25.94
CA THR A 164 47.26 6.04 24.96
C THR A 164 45.78 6.40 25.09
N GLY A 165 44.92 5.50 25.58
CA GLY A 165 43.51 5.83 25.83
C GLY A 165 43.24 6.44 27.21
N ASN A 166 44.04 6.09 28.22
CA ASN A 166 43.96 6.70 29.55
C ASN A 166 44.55 8.13 29.58
N ASN A 167 45.70 8.33 28.94
CA ASN A 167 46.36 9.64 28.85
C ASN A 167 47.25 9.71 27.59
N SER A 168 46.68 10.24 26.51
CA SER A 168 47.36 10.37 25.21
C SER A 168 48.58 11.29 25.28
N THR A 169 48.53 12.36 26.08
CA THR A 169 49.65 13.30 26.26
C THR A 169 50.85 12.65 26.93
N MET A 170 50.63 11.90 28.02
CA MET A 170 51.69 11.17 28.73
C MET A 170 52.30 10.07 27.84
N ALA A 171 51.47 9.34 27.10
CA ALA A 171 51.94 8.30 26.19
C ALA A 171 52.79 8.89 25.05
N ALA A 172 52.39 10.03 24.49
CA ALA A 172 53.18 10.76 23.49
C ALA A 172 54.53 11.23 24.06
N ALA A 173 54.54 11.76 25.29
CA ALA A 173 55.77 12.18 25.97
C ALA A 173 56.72 11.00 26.28
N SER A 174 56.19 9.78 26.37
CA SER A 174 56.96 8.54 26.56
C SER A 174 57.40 7.88 25.24
N GLY A 175 57.28 8.59 24.11
CA GLY A 175 57.73 8.11 22.79
C GLY A 175 56.74 7.21 22.03
N VAL A 176 55.51 7.03 22.53
CA VAL A 176 54.49 6.20 21.86
C VAL A 176 53.73 7.01 20.82
N ASN A 177 53.66 6.52 19.58
CA ASN A 177 52.87 7.16 18.52
C ASN A 177 51.37 6.92 18.73
N VAL A 178 50.68 7.95 19.27
CA VAL A 178 49.25 7.89 19.61
C VAL A 178 48.38 7.58 18.40
N ASN A 179 48.63 8.21 17.24
CA ASN A 179 47.82 8.02 16.03
C ASN A 179 47.91 6.58 15.50
N ARG A 180 49.11 6.01 15.42
CA ARG A 180 49.29 4.60 15.03
C ARG A 180 48.58 3.67 16.01
N MET A 181 48.60 3.99 17.29
CA MET A 181 47.97 3.19 18.32
C MET A 181 46.43 3.29 18.31
N ILE A 182 45.87 4.43 17.88
CA ILE A 182 44.42 4.58 17.62
C ILE A 182 44.03 3.71 16.43
N ILE A 183 44.74 3.82 15.29
CA ILE A 183 44.47 3.02 14.09
C ILE A 183 44.50 1.53 14.42
N PHE A 184 45.55 1.08 15.09
CA PHE A 184 45.68 -0.32 15.49
C PHE A 184 44.57 -0.77 16.44
N GLY A 185 44.24 0.02 17.45
CA GLY A 185 43.20 -0.33 18.43
C GLY A 185 41.80 -0.43 17.84
N VAL A 186 41.42 0.51 16.98
CA VAL A 186 40.10 0.53 16.30
C VAL A 186 40.03 -0.56 15.22
N ALA A 187 41.12 -0.83 14.50
CA ALA A 187 41.20 -1.94 13.55
C ALA A 187 41.03 -3.30 14.23
N LEU A 188 41.78 -3.55 15.31
CA LEU A 188 41.68 -4.80 16.08
C LEU A 188 40.26 -5.02 16.62
N ALA A 189 39.64 -3.94 17.14
CA ALA A 189 38.28 -4.00 17.65
C ALA A 189 37.27 -4.40 16.57
N ASN A 190 37.26 -3.72 15.42
CA ASN A 190 36.34 -4.04 14.33
C ASN A 190 36.65 -5.40 13.68
N GLY A 191 37.88 -5.89 13.77
CA GLY A 191 38.20 -7.26 13.39
C GLY A 191 37.46 -8.29 14.24
N PHE A 192 37.41 -8.10 15.56
CA PHE A 192 36.60 -8.99 16.44
C PHE A 192 35.10 -8.87 16.17
N VAL A 193 34.62 -7.65 15.88
CA VAL A 193 33.22 -7.42 15.49
C VAL A 193 32.88 -8.16 14.19
N GLY A 194 33.76 -8.13 13.18
CA GLY A 194 33.58 -8.87 11.93
C GLY A 194 33.53 -10.39 12.14
N VAL A 195 34.39 -10.95 12.99
CA VAL A 195 34.34 -12.39 13.36
C VAL A 195 33.01 -12.73 14.02
N SER A 196 32.50 -11.87 14.90
CA SER A 196 31.20 -12.05 15.55
C SER A 196 30.07 -12.11 14.52
N GLY A 197 30.04 -11.20 13.55
CA GLY A 197 29.04 -11.20 12.47
C GLY A 197 29.10 -12.46 11.62
N GLY A 198 30.30 -12.89 11.23
CA GLY A 198 30.51 -14.12 10.47
C GLY A 198 30.10 -15.40 11.22
N LEU A 199 30.31 -15.44 12.53
CA LEU A 199 29.88 -16.54 13.39
C LEU A 199 28.36 -16.58 13.59
N VAL A 200 27.74 -15.41 13.80
CA VAL A 200 26.29 -15.29 13.99
C VAL A 200 25.55 -15.68 12.71
N ALA A 201 26.03 -15.26 11.54
CA ALA A 201 25.45 -15.67 10.26
C ALA A 201 25.49 -17.19 10.04
N GLN A 202 26.61 -17.82 10.43
CA GLN A 202 26.76 -19.28 10.36
C GLN A 202 25.86 -20.03 11.34
N TYR A 203 25.58 -19.46 12.51
CA TYR A 203 24.70 -20.06 13.51
C TYR A 203 23.22 -19.87 13.19
N GLN A 204 22.84 -18.70 12.65
CA GLN A 204 21.46 -18.41 12.25
C GLN A 204 21.10 -18.99 10.87
N GLY A 205 22.09 -19.40 10.08
CA GLY A 205 21.89 -20.02 8.78
C GLY A 205 21.62 -19.03 7.64
N PHE A 206 21.88 -17.73 7.82
CA PHE A 206 21.79 -16.73 6.76
C PHE A 206 22.58 -15.45 7.10
N ALA A 207 22.87 -14.63 6.09
CA ALA A 207 23.39 -13.28 6.25
C ALA A 207 22.51 -12.22 5.59
N ASP A 208 22.05 -11.24 6.38
CA ASP A 208 21.18 -10.13 5.99
C ASP A 208 21.85 -8.76 6.16
N ILE A 209 21.51 -7.79 5.30
CA ILE A 209 22.08 -6.44 5.31
C ILE A 209 21.77 -5.63 6.58
N GLN A 210 20.66 -5.91 7.26
CA GLN A 210 20.20 -5.18 8.45
C GLN A 210 20.71 -5.76 9.77
N MET A 211 21.39 -6.92 9.76
CA MET A 211 21.74 -7.65 10.99
C MET A 211 22.67 -6.90 11.97
N GLY A 212 23.43 -5.92 11.47
CA GLY A 212 24.38 -5.14 12.25
C GLY A 212 23.78 -3.91 12.93
N ILE A 213 22.53 -3.53 12.60
CA ILE A 213 21.89 -2.33 13.14
C ILE A 213 21.66 -2.49 14.65
N GLY A 214 22.23 -1.58 15.45
CA GLY A 214 22.10 -1.56 16.91
C GLY A 214 23.04 -2.53 17.63
N THR A 215 23.99 -3.16 16.95
CA THR A 215 24.97 -4.05 17.59
C THR A 215 25.89 -3.30 18.56
N ILE A 216 26.21 -2.03 18.29
CA ILE A 216 26.97 -1.17 19.21
C ILE A 216 26.26 -0.98 20.55
N VAL A 217 24.92 -0.81 20.53
CA VAL A 217 24.11 -0.64 21.74
C VAL A 217 24.10 -1.93 22.56
N ILE A 218 23.92 -3.07 21.89
CA ILE A 218 23.97 -4.40 22.51
C ILE A 218 25.35 -4.63 23.15
N GLY A 219 26.44 -4.34 22.42
CA GLY A 219 27.79 -4.50 22.93
C GLY A 219 28.08 -3.61 24.13
N LEU A 220 27.67 -2.33 24.10
CA LEU A 220 27.86 -1.42 25.21
C LEU A 220 27.07 -1.86 26.45
N ALA A 221 25.84 -2.32 26.27
CA ALA A 221 25.02 -2.86 27.34
C ALA A 221 25.68 -4.06 28.00
N ALA A 222 26.14 -5.03 27.19
CA ALA A 222 26.83 -6.22 27.68
C ALA A 222 28.12 -5.87 28.42
N VAL A 223 28.92 -4.89 27.96
CA VAL A 223 30.10 -4.40 28.69
C VAL A 223 29.71 -3.82 30.05
N ILE A 224 28.69 -2.96 30.11
CA ILE A 224 28.25 -2.31 31.34
C ILE A 224 27.71 -3.36 32.33
N ILE A 225 26.89 -4.30 31.86
CA ILE A 225 26.35 -5.40 32.67
C ILE A 225 27.50 -6.22 33.25
N GLY A 226 28.47 -6.62 32.43
CA GLY A 226 29.64 -7.38 32.88
C GLY A 226 30.44 -6.67 33.97
N GLU A 227 30.74 -5.38 33.79
CA GLU A 227 31.46 -4.57 34.78
C GLU A 227 30.66 -4.37 36.09
N SER A 228 29.33 -4.33 36.00
CA SER A 228 28.47 -4.17 37.18
C SER A 228 28.41 -5.42 38.07
N ILE A 229 28.51 -6.62 37.49
CA ILE A 229 28.43 -7.90 38.21
C ILE A 229 29.75 -8.20 38.94
N LEU A 230 30.89 -7.92 38.30
CA LEU A 230 32.22 -8.23 38.82
C LEU A 230 33.12 -6.97 38.82
N PRO A 231 33.08 -6.13 39.87
CA PRO A 231 33.90 -4.92 39.96
C PRO A 231 35.36 -5.25 40.34
N LEU A 232 36.09 -5.91 39.44
CA LEU A 232 37.46 -6.37 39.65
C LEU A 232 38.49 -5.48 38.92
N ARG A 233 39.65 -5.26 39.55
CA ARG A 233 40.71 -4.36 39.02
C ARG A 233 41.67 -5.02 38.03
N SER A 234 41.78 -6.35 38.04
CA SER A 234 42.70 -7.10 37.18
C SER A 234 42.26 -7.10 35.71
N MET A 235 43.19 -7.00 34.77
CA MET A 235 42.89 -7.02 33.34
C MET A 235 42.26 -8.35 32.89
N TYR A 236 42.73 -9.48 33.43
CA TYR A 236 42.13 -10.80 33.18
C TYR A 236 40.67 -10.85 33.59
N ALA A 237 40.37 -10.26 34.75
CA ALA A 237 39.02 -10.20 35.26
C ALA A 237 38.15 -9.31 34.37
N LYS A 238 38.64 -8.15 33.92
CA LYS A 238 37.90 -7.26 33.03
C LYS A 238 37.52 -7.91 31.70
N VAL A 239 38.45 -8.63 31.06
CA VAL A 239 38.15 -9.36 29.81
C VAL A 239 37.12 -10.46 30.06
N LEU A 240 37.18 -11.15 31.20
CA LEU A 240 36.19 -12.17 31.58
C LEU A 240 34.81 -11.54 31.82
N CYS A 241 34.74 -10.37 32.47
CA CYS A 241 33.50 -9.64 32.71
C CYS A 241 32.76 -9.33 31.41
N VAL A 242 33.48 -8.96 30.35
CA VAL A 242 32.91 -8.64 29.03
C VAL A 242 32.22 -9.86 28.42
N ILE A 243 32.86 -11.03 28.52
CA ILE A 243 32.30 -12.30 28.01
C ILE A 243 31.05 -12.69 28.81
N ILE A 244 31.12 -12.63 30.14
CA ILE A 244 29.99 -12.93 31.03
C ILE A 244 28.83 -11.97 30.75
N GLY A 245 29.13 -10.67 30.55
CA GLY A 245 28.14 -9.67 30.22
C GLY A 245 27.35 -9.97 28.95
N SER A 246 28.02 -10.46 27.89
CA SER A 246 27.37 -10.88 26.63
C SER A 246 26.42 -12.07 26.85
N VAL A 247 26.83 -13.06 27.64
CA VAL A 247 26.02 -14.24 27.96
C VAL A 247 24.80 -13.86 28.82
N VAL A 248 25.00 -13.05 29.86
CA VAL A 248 23.91 -12.56 30.72
C VAL A 248 22.91 -11.74 29.91
N PHE A 249 23.38 -10.87 29.01
CA PHE A 249 22.50 -10.10 28.15
C PHE A 249 21.62 -11.00 27.27
N ARG A 250 22.16 -12.11 26.72
CA ARG A 250 21.36 -13.08 25.96
C ARG A 250 20.41 -13.90 26.82
N PHE A 251 20.77 -14.22 28.06
CA PHE A 251 19.84 -14.82 29.02
C PHE A 251 18.67 -13.91 29.36
N MET A 252 18.89 -12.60 29.45
CA MET A 252 17.81 -11.64 29.67
C MET A 252 16.81 -11.62 28.51
N ILE A 253 17.31 -11.67 27.26
CA ILE A 253 16.45 -11.78 26.07
C ILE A 253 15.68 -13.11 26.07
N ALA A 254 16.35 -14.23 26.34
CA ALA A 254 15.71 -15.54 26.40
C ALA A 254 14.65 -15.61 27.52
N PHE A 255 14.91 -14.98 28.66
CA PHE A 255 13.94 -14.85 29.74
C PHE A 255 12.73 -14.00 29.33
N ALA A 256 12.95 -12.87 28.65
CA ALA A 256 11.86 -12.03 28.15
C ALA A 256 10.94 -12.82 27.20
N LEU A 257 11.54 -13.57 26.25
CA LEU A 257 10.80 -14.47 25.35
C LEU A 257 10.07 -15.58 26.10
N TYR A 258 10.69 -16.17 27.14
CA TYR A 258 10.07 -17.21 27.96
C TYR A 258 8.82 -16.71 28.71
N VAL A 259 8.81 -15.44 29.13
CA VAL A 259 7.65 -14.80 29.78
C VAL A 259 6.55 -14.44 28.76
N GLY A 260 6.73 -14.75 27.48
CA GLY A 260 5.77 -14.48 26.42
C GLY A 260 5.84 -13.04 25.89
N MET A 261 6.94 -12.33 26.14
CA MET A 261 7.18 -11.03 25.52
C MET A 261 7.36 -11.21 24.01
N ASP A 262 6.70 -10.36 23.25
CA ASP A 262 6.81 -10.38 21.79
C ASP A 262 8.28 -10.17 21.35
N PRO A 263 8.80 -11.00 20.42
CA PRO A 263 10.10 -10.82 19.80
C PRO A 263 10.38 -9.40 19.25
N MET A 264 9.35 -8.68 18.79
CA MET A 264 9.44 -7.31 18.28
C MET A 264 9.71 -6.28 19.37
N ASP A 265 9.25 -6.53 20.60
CA ASP A 265 9.47 -5.65 21.75
C ASP A 265 10.86 -5.82 22.36
N LEU A 266 11.61 -6.84 21.93
CA LEU A 266 12.96 -7.11 22.44
C LEU A 266 13.93 -5.94 22.22
N LYS A 267 13.76 -5.15 21.16
CA LYS A 267 14.59 -3.96 20.91
C LYS A 267 14.28 -2.84 21.91
N LEU A 268 13.00 -2.62 22.23
CA LEU A 268 12.57 -1.64 23.23
C LEU A 268 13.00 -2.07 24.64
N LEU A 269 12.76 -3.34 24.99
CA LEU A 269 13.22 -3.93 26.23
C LEU A 269 14.74 -3.78 26.39
N THR A 270 15.51 -4.08 25.33
CA THR A 270 16.95 -3.87 25.29
C THR A 270 17.30 -2.42 25.60
N ALA A 271 16.68 -1.45 24.92
CA ALA A 271 16.94 -0.02 25.14
C ALA A 271 16.61 0.44 26.58
N ILE A 272 15.47 -0.01 27.14
CA ILE A 272 15.08 0.26 28.52
C ILE A 272 16.08 -0.34 29.50
N PHE A 273 16.54 -1.57 29.25
CA PHE A 273 17.55 -2.21 30.09
C PHE A 273 18.88 -1.48 30.03
N VAL A 274 19.35 -1.08 28.85
CA VAL A 274 20.57 -0.27 28.71
C VAL A 274 20.43 1.02 29.53
N LEU A 275 19.30 1.71 29.40
CA LEU A 275 19.01 2.95 30.13
C LEU A 275 19.00 2.74 31.65
N LEU A 276 18.28 1.72 32.14
CA LEU A 276 18.24 1.39 33.57
C LEU A 276 19.62 1.03 34.10
N THR A 277 20.41 0.27 33.34
CA THR A 277 21.77 -0.11 33.73
C THR A 277 22.69 1.12 33.78
N LEU A 278 22.56 2.06 32.83
CA LEU A 278 23.29 3.33 32.83
C LEU A 278 22.91 4.20 34.05
N ILE A 279 21.62 4.31 34.38
CA ILE A 279 21.12 5.06 35.54
C ILE A 279 21.65 4.47 36.86
N VAL A 280 21.63 3.14 36.98
CA VAL A 280 22.18 2.46 38.16
C VAL A 280 23.70 2.68 38.24
N SER A 281 24.43 2.56 37.13
CA SER A 281 25.88 2.76 37.12
C SER A 281 26.30 4.20 37.51
N THR A 282 25.56 5.22 37.06
CA THR A 282 25.84 6.63 37.34
C THR A 282 25.56 6.99 38.80
N LYS A 283 24.48 6.45 39.41
CA LYS A 283 24.20 6.59 40.84
C LYS A 283 25.19 5.85 41.74
N VAL A 284 25.78 4.74 41.26
CA VAL A 284 26.80 3.97 42.01
C VAL A 284 28.18 4.62 41.92
N ALA A 285 28.49 5.34 40.83
CA ALA A 285 29.79 5.99 40.60
C ALA A 285 29.90 7.41 41.22
N GLY A 286 28.80 8.16 41.32
CA GLY A 286 28.80 9.55 41.81
C GLY A 286 28.45 9.69 43.28
N GLY A 287 29.42 9.60 44.20
CA GLY A 287 29.18 10.02 45.58
C GLY A 287 30.17 9.51 46.63
N GLU A 288 31.40 10.04 46.65
CA GLU A 288 32.35 9.79 47.74
C GLU A 288 32.14 10.70 48.99
N GLY A 289 31.30 11.74 48.92
CA GLY A 289 31.12 12.70 50.03
C GLY A 289 29.93 12.48 50.97
N LYS A 290 28.81 11.90 50.50
CA LYS A 290 27.56 11.74 51.29
C LYS A 290 27.35 10.31 51.84
N LYS A 291 28.37 9.46 51.74
CA LYS A 291 28.34 8.04 52.12
C LYS A 291 28.19 7.77 53.62
N ARG A 292 28.29 8.76 54.52
CA ARG A 292 28.40 8.48 55.98
C ARG A 292 27.12 8.66 56.80
N GLU A 293 26.15 9.46 56.36
CA GLU A 293 24.91 9.67 57.13
C GLU A 293 23.76 8.74 56.71
N TRP A 294 23.61 8.49 55.40
CA TRP A 294 22.54 7.62 54.90
C TRP A 294 22.82 6.13 55.17
N LEU A 295 24.09 5.70 55.05
CA LEU A 295 24.52 4.32 55.36
C LEU A 295 24.48 4.00 56.87
N ASN A 296 24.58 4.99 57.76
CA ASN A 296 24.50 4.77 59.20
C ASN A 296 23.05 4.63 59.71
N ARG A 297 22.05 5.20 59.00
CA ARG A 297 20.63 4.98 59.32
C ARG A 297 20.08 3.63 58.83
N LEU A 298 20.72 3.01 57.85
CA LEU A 298 20.34 1.71 57.29
C LEU A 298 21.19 0.54 57.84
N ARG A 299 22.13 0.82 58.74
CA ARG A 299 23.05 -0.18 59.32
C ARG A 299 22.37 -1.33 60.07
N PRO A 300 21.18 -1.21 60.69
CA PRO A 300 20.51 -2.36 61.30
C PRO A 300 19.86 -3.31 60.28
N LEU A 301 19.60 -2.87 59.03
CA LEU A 301 18.84 -3.64 58.03
C LEU A 301 19.71 -4.28 56.93
N LEU A 302 20.94 -3.81 56.73
CA LEU A 302 21.79 -4.23 55.61
C LEU A 302 22.94 -5.18 56.00
N CYS A 303 22.97 -5.67 57.24
CA CYS A 303 24.16 -6.36 57.74
C CYS A 303 24.25 -7.87 57.41
N ASN A 304 23.45 -8.41 56.47
CA ASN A 304 23.63 -9.81 56.04
C ASN A 304 23.42 -10.12 54.55
N TRP A 305 23.36 -9.12 53.66
CA TRP A 305 23.01 -9.35 52.25
C TRP A 305 24.01 -8.71 51.27
N LYS A 306 25.20 -9.29 51.17
CA LYS A 306 26.12 -9.02 50.05
C LYS A 306 26.16 -10.21 49.08
N PHE A 307 25.03 -10.51 48.44
CA PHE A 307 24.98 -11.33 47.22
C PHE A 307 23.63 -11.28 46.47
N GLN A 308 22.55 -10.75 47.08
CA GLN A 308 21.18 -11.10 46.63
C GLN A 308 20.37 -10.02 45.89
N THR A 309 20.87 -8.81 45.62
CA THR A 309 20.08 -7.81 44.87
C THR A 309 19.91 -8.12 43.38
N GLY A 310 20.87 -8.82 42.75
CA GLY A 310 20.73 -9.31 41.37
C GLY A 310 19.93 -10.63 41.28
N ALA A 311 20.11 -11.52 42.25
CA ALA A 311 19.45 -12.82 42.29
C ALA A 311 17.96 -12.74 42.68
N ALA A 312 17.57 -11.77 43.52
CA ALA A 312 16.19 -11.59 43.95
C ALA A 312 15.24 -11.21 42.81
N VAL A 313 15.72 -10.45 41.81
CA VAL A 313 14.91 -10.09 40.63
C VAL A 313 14.66 -11.31 39.74
N VAL A 314 15.65 -12.21 39.63
CA VAL A 314 15.52 -13.45 38.84
C VAL A 314 14.61 -14.48 39.53
N ILE A 315 14.71 -14.62 40.86
CA ILE A 315 13.89 -15.56 41.64
C ILE A 315 12.42 -15.13 41.73
N LEU A 316 12.15 -13.82 41.83
CA LEU A 316 10.78 -13.28 41.86
C LEU A 316 10.01 -13.61 40.56
N PHE A 317 10.72 -13.69 39.44
CA PHE A 317 10.14 -13.98 38.14
C PHE A 317 9.93 -15.48 37.88
N ILE A 318 10.75 -16.36 38.48
CA ILE A 318 10.55 -17.83 38.45
C ILE A 318 9.28 -18.21 39.22
N LEU A 319 8.96 -17.50 40.31
CA LEU A 319 7.76 -17.75 41.12
C LEU A 319 6.45 -17.31 40.42
N ILE A 320 6.50 -16.29 39.56
CA ILE A 320 5.32 -15.84 38.78
C ILE A 320 4.99 -16.83 37.66
N GLY A 321 6.01 -17.49 37.07
CA GLY A 321 5.83 -18.50 36.03
C GLY A 321 5.16 -19.81 36.48
N ILE A 322 5.19 -20.12 37.77
CA ILE A 322 4.54 -21.32 38.32
C ILE A 322 3.01 -21.14 38.43
N ILE A 323 2.50 -19.90 38.42
CA ILE A 323 1.08 -19.58 38.63
C ILE A 323 0.24 -19.61 37.33
N VAL A 324 0.87 -19.57 36.14
CA VAL A 324 0.14 -19.44 34.85
C VAL A 324 0.16 -20.74 34.01
N GLY A 325 0.67 -21.84 34.55
CA GLY A 325 0.70 -23.13 33.85
C GLY A 325 -0.55 -23.98 34.08
N ARG A 326 -1.59 -23.87 33.22
CA ARG A 326 -2.56 -24.96 33.00
C ARG A 326 -3.07 -25.01 31.55
N LYS A 327 -3.00 -26.23 30.99
CA LYS A 327 -3.30 -26.70 29.62
C LYS A 327 -4.79 -26.84 29.29
N ASP A 328 -5.07 -26.74 27.98
CA ASP A 328 -6.08 -27.36 27.06
C ASP A 328 -7.48 -27.77 27.56
N GLU A 329 -8.53 -27.32 26.85
CA GLU A 329 -9.38 -28.13 25.93
C GLU A 329 -10.72 -27.47 25.50
N SER A 330 -11.12 -27.78 24.26
CA SER A 330 -12.49 -28.06 23.75
C SER A 330 -13.03 -27.20 22.58
N VAL A 331 -13.13 -27.85 21.41
CA VAL A 331 -13.81 -27.40 20.18
C VAL A 331 -15.28 -27.86 20.23
N LYS A 332 -16.23 -27.03 19.76
CA LYS A 332 -17.68 -27.35 19.76
C LYS A 332 -18.17 -27.82 18.37
N PRO A 333 -19.10 -28.80 18.29
CA PRO A 333 -19.58 -29.37 17.02
C PRO A 333 -20.85 -28.68 16.46
N THR A 334 -21.17 -28.95 15.19
CA THR A 334 -22.37 -28.49 14.45
C THR A 334 -23.66 -29.27 14.75
N ALA A 335 -24.74 -28.93 14.02
CA ALA A 335 -26.12 -29.39 14.17
C ALA A 335 -26.35 -30.91 14.33
N ASP A 336 -25.44 -31.77 13.83
CA ASP A 336 -25.46 -33.23 14.03
C ASP A 336 -24.46 -33.74 15.09
N GLY A 337 -23.71 -32.85 15.73
CA GLY A 337 -22.75 -33.15 16.80
C GLY A 337 -21.41 -33.75 16.35
N LYS A 338 -21.20 -34.00 15.05
CA LYS A 338 -19.96 -34.61 14.51
C LYS A 338 -19.11 -33.58 13.74
N ILE A 339 -17.81 -33.53 14.03
CA ILE A 339 -16.81 -32.77 13.26
C ILE A 339 -16.25 -33.71 12.19
N TYR A 340 -16.38 -33.35 10.90
CA TYR A 340 -15.87 -34.16 9.79
C TYR A 340 -14.39 -33.87 9.56
N LYS A 341 -13.53 -34.89 9.66
CA LYS A 341 -12.10 -34.77 9.36
C LYS A 341 -11.84 -35.08 7.89
N ILE A 342 -11.30 -34.13 7.15
CA ILE A 342 -11.03 -34.29 5.71
C ILE A 342 -9.53 -34.19 5.48
N GLY A 343 -8.90 -35.29 5.08
CA GLY A 343 -7.48 -35.28 4.70
C GLY A 343 -7.31 -34.88 3.25
N VAL A 344 -6.64 -33.76 2.96
CA VAL A 344 -6.33 -33.32 1.60
C VAL A 344 -4.85 -33.52 1.34
N VAL A 345 -4.50 -34.32 0.34
CA VAL A 345 -3.11 -34.57 -0.04
C VAL A 345 -2.85 -34.07 -1.46
N GLN A 346 -1.78 -33.31 -1.62
CA GLN A 346 -1.28 -32.86 -2.92
C GLN A 346 0.18 -33.31 -3.13
N ILE A 347 0.57 -33.52 -4.38
CA ILE A 347 1.91 -34.02 -4.70
C ILE A 347 2.98 -32.93 -4.57
N SER A 348 2.72 -31.71 -5.05
CA SER A 348 3.66 -30.58 -5.01
C SER A 348 2.91 -29.24 -5.07
N ASP A 349 3.57 -28.14 -4.71
CA ASP A 349 3.02 -26.78 -4.87
C ASP A 349 3.33 -26.25 -6.28
N HIS A 350 2.28 -26.01 -7.08
CA HIS A 350 2.34 -25.19 -8.30
C HIS A 350 0.95 -24.64 -8.63
N GLY A 351 0.89 -23.63 -9.52
CA GLY A 351 -0.31 -22.81 -9.77
C GLY A 351 -1.59 -23.65 -9.95
N LEU A 352 -1.56 -24.63 -10.84
CA LEU A 352 -2.68 -25.54 -11.11
C LEU A 352 -3.23 -26.27 -9.87
N LEU A 353 -2.39 -26.99 -9.11
CA LEU A 353 -2.88 -27.77 -7.96
C LEU A 353 -3.27 -26.87 -6.79
N ASN A 354 -2.58 -25.73 -6.63
CA ASN A 354 -2.91 -24.73 -5.62
C ASN A 354 -4.29 -24.12 -5.89
N ILE A 355 -4.63 -23.81 -7.15
CA ILE A 355 -5.96 -23.33 -7.53
C ILE A 355 -7.03 -24.36 -7.18
N THR A 356 -6.83 -25.64 -7.53
CA THR A 356 -7.80 -26.69 -7.15
C THR A 356 -7.98 -26.75 -5.63
N ARG A 357 -6.88 -26.75 -4.88
CA ARG A 357 -6.88 -26.80 -3.41
C ARG A 357 -7.62 -25.60 -2.81
N ASP A 358 -7.23 -24.40 -3.21
CA ASP A 358 -7.74 -23.15 -2.66
C ASP A 358 -9.22 -22.99 -3.02
N SER A 359 -9.61 -23.32 -4.25
CA SER A 359 -11.01 -23.30 -4.70
C SER A 359 -11.85 -24.37 -4.02
N PHE A 360 -11.29 -25.55 -3.74
CA PHE A 360 -11.97 -26.59 -2.95
C PHE A 360 -12.24 -26.11 -1.52
N ILE A 361 -11.24 -25.51 -0.85
CA ILE A 361 -11.41 -24.98 0.51
C ILE A 361 -12.42 -23.83 0.52
N GLU A 362 -12.30 -22.90 -0.42
CA GLU A 362 -13.22 -21.76 -0.54
C GLU A 362 -14.66 -22.24 -0.78
N GLU A 363 -14.86 -23.19 -1.69
CA GLU A 363 -16.19 -23.73 -1.96
C GLU A 363 -16.74 -24.53 -0.78
N MET A 364 -15.93 -25.35 -0.10
CA MET A 364 -16.31 -26.06 1.14
C MET A 364 -16.79 -25.07 2.21
N ASN A 365 -16.10 -23.93 2.36
CA ASN A 365 -16.54 -22.86 3.27
C ASN A 365 -17.89 -22.27 2.82
N LYS A 366 -18.07 -21.97 1.52
CA LYS A 366 -19.32 -21.42 0.96
C LYS A 366 -20.52 -22.33 1.17
N ILE A 367 -20.35 -23.64 1.04
CA ILE A 367 -21.43 -24.62 1.24
C ILE A 367 -21.63 -25.00 2.73
N GLY A 368 -20.88 -24.37 3.63
CA GLY A 368 -21.12 -24.42 5.08
C GLY A 368 -20.19 -25.31 5.90
N TYR A 369 -19.08 -25.83 5.35
CA TYR A 369 -18.07 -26.62 6.08
C TYR A 369 -16.83 -25.76 6.40
N MET A 370 -16.76 -25.24 7.62
CA MET A 370 -15.72 -24.34 8.12
C MET A 370 -14.72 -25.06 9.05
N GLN A 371 -13.43 -24.79 8.82
CA GLN A 371 -12.31 -25.33 9.60
C GLN A 371 -12.47 -25.05 11.10
N GLY A 372 -12.35 -26.07 11.94
CA GLY A 372 -12.40 -25.95 13.40
C GLY A 372 -13.79 -25.68 13.99
N VAL A 373 -14.84 -25.62 13.15
CA VAL A 373 -16.25 -25.49 13.56
C VAL A 373 -16.98 -26.81 13.34
N ASN A 374 -17.01 -27.28 12.09
CA ASN A 374 -17.69 -28.52 11.70
C ASN A 374 -16.91 -29.41 10.75
N CYS A 375 -15.78 -28.91 10.28
CA CYS A 375 -14.84 -29.64 9.47
C CYS A 375 -13.42 -29.44 10.02
N ASP A 376 -12.58 -30.45 9.91
CA ASP A 376 -11.13 -30.41 10.13
C ASP A 376 -10.43 -30.87 8.85
N ILE A 377 -10.18 -29.93 7.96
CA ILE A 377 -9.43 -30.08 6.72
C ILE A 377 -7.93 -30.07 7.03
N ARG A 378 -7.26 -31.20 6.81
CA ARG A 378 -5.82 -31.38 7.00
C ARG A 378 -5.12 -31.34 5.65
N LEU A 379 -4.41 -30.25 5.39
CA LEU A 379 -3.65 -30.07 4.15
C LEU A 379 -2.24 -30.64 4.31
N GLU A 380 -1.88 -31.57 3.44
CA GLU A 380 -0.55 -32.19 3.42
C GLU A 380 0.04 -32.13 2.00
N ASN A 381 1.34 -31.82 1.91
CA ASN A 381 2.07 -31.73 0.66
C ASN A 381 3.22 -32.75 0.65
N ALA A 382 3.30 -33.56 -0.40
CA ALA A 382 4.37 -34.54 -0.56
C ALA A 382 5.67 -33.96 -1.15
N ASN A 383 5.70 -32.67 -1.50
CA ASN A 383 6.85 -31.93 -2.02
C ASN A 383 7.53 -32.57 -3.23
N GLY A 384 6.74 -33.20 -4.10
CA GLY A 384 7.18 -33.91 -5.29
C GLY A 384 7.63 -35.36 -5.04
N ASP A 385 7.60 -35.84 -3.80
CA ASP A 385 8.08 -37.18 -3.43
C ASP A 385 6.92 -38.18 -3.28
N GLN A 386 6.83 -39.12 -4.22
CA GLN A 386 5.75 -40.12 -4.24
C GLN A 386 5.76 -41.09 -3.02
N PRO A 387 6.91 -41.55 -2.49
CA PRO A 387 6.96 -42.27 -1.22
C PRO A 387 6.34 -41.50 -0.05
N THR A 388 6.54 -40.18 0.04
CA THR A 388 5.95 -39.33 1.08
C THR A 388 4.43 -39.33 1.05
N VAL A 389 3.80 -39.47 -0.13
CA VAL A 389 2.34 -39.65 -0.25
C VAL A 389 1.87 -40.85 0.58
N ASN A 390 2.58 -41.98 0.55
CA ASN A 390 2.19 -43.15 1.34
C ASN A 390 2.25 -42.88 2.85
N THR A 391 3.24 -42.11 3.30
CA THR A 391 3.40 -41.68 4.70
C THR A 391 2.28 -40.74 5.12
N ILE A 392 1.88 -39.80 4.25
CA ILE A 392 0.74 -38.92 4.48
C ILE A 392 -0.56 -39.71 4.57
N LEU A 393 -0.76 -40.70 3.68
CA LEU A 393 -1.93 -41.59 3.75
C LEU A 393 -1.94 -42.43 5.03
N ASP A 394 -0.79 -42.91 5.51
CA ASP A 394 -0.69 -43.58 6.82
C ASP A 394 -1.08 -42.65 7.97
N LYS A 395 -0.63 -41.39 7.91
CA LYS A 395 -1.00 -40.37 8.88
C LYS A 395 -2.51 -40.12 8.87
N PHE A 396 -3.13 -40.01 7.70
CA PHE A 396 -4.58 -39.85 7.56
C PHE A 396 -5.36 -41.05 8.11
N LEU A 397 -4.87 -42.27 7.89
CA LEU A 397 -5.45 -43.48 8.49
C LEU A 397 -5.33 -43.46 10.02
N TYR A 398 -4.15 -43.12 10.55
CA TYR A 398 -3.88 -43.02 11.99
C TYR A 398 -4.73 -41.95 12.67
N ASP A 399 -4.90 -40.80 12.03
CA ASP A 399 -5.65 -39.65 12.52
C ASP A 399 -7.18 -39.84 12.46
N ASN A 400 -7.63 -40.96 11.88
CA ASN A 400 -9.02 -41.28 11.60
C ASN A 400 -9.74 -40.15 10.84
N VAL A 401 -9.17 -39.71 9.70
CA VAL A 401 -9.91 -38.81 8.80
C VAL A 401 -11.13 -39.54 8.22
N ASP A 402 -12.27 -38.84 8.10
CA ASP A 402 -13.52 -39.37 7.58
C ASP A 402 -13.51 -39.47 6.05
N ILE A 403 -12.91 -38.50 5.35
CA ILE A 403 -12.84 -38.44 3.88
C ILE A 403 -11.41 -38.09 3.47
N VAL A 404 -10.89 -38.72 2.40
CA VAL A 404 -9.60 -38.36 1.81
C VAL A 404 -9.80 -37.73 0.44
N VAL A 405 -9.33 -36.50 0.29
CA VAL A 405 -9.34 -35.77 -0.98
C VAL A 405 -7.95 -35.80 -1.59
N THR A 406 -7.84 -36.29 -2.82
CA THR A 406 -6.55 -36.40 -3.52
C THR A 406 -6.45 -35.38 -4.65
N ILE A 407 -5.45 -34.50 -4.57
CA ILE A 407 -5.17 -33.48 -5.57
C ILE A 407 -3.94 -33.95 -6.36
N SER A 408 -4.20 -34.58 -7.51
CA SER A 408 -3.27 -35.20 -8.49
C SER A 408 -3.46 -36.72 -8.65
N THR A 409 -3.11 -37.22 -9.84
CA THR A 409 -3.06 -38.65 -10.17
C THR A 409 -2.06 -39.45 -9.30
N PRO A 410 -0.81 -38.99 -9.08
CA PRO A 410 0.14 -39.70 -8.20
C PRO A 410 -0.30 -39.74 -6.73
N CYS A 411 -1.20 -38.87 -6.27
CA CYS A 411 -1.82 -38.98 -4.95
C CYS A 411 -2.98 -39.98 -4.93
N THR A 412 -3.78 -40.00 -6.00
CA THR A 412 -4.98 -40.84 -6.09
C THR A 412 -4.64 -42.33 -6.21
N GLN A 413 -3.64 -42.69 -7.03
CA GLN A 413 -3.25 -44.08 -7.27
C GLN A 413 -2.86 -44.88 -6.00
N PRO A 414 -2.02 -44.37 -5.09
CA PRO A 414 -1.77 -45.05 -3.82
C PRO A 414 -2.97 -44.97 -2.86
N ALA A 415 -3.73 -43.87 -2.86
CA ALA A 415 -4.89 -43.71 -1.99
C ALA A 415 -5.96 -44.79 -2.23
N ILE A 416 -6.35 -45.03 -3.48
CA ILE A 416 -7.38 -46.04 -3.82
C ILE A 416 -6.91 -47.47 -3.55
N LYS A 417 -5.60 -47.74 -3.54
CA LYS A 417 -5.06 -49.07 -3.19
C LYS A 417 -5.06 -49.30 -1.68
N LYS A 418 -4.76 -48.25 -0.91
CA LYS A 418 -4.53 -48.31 0.54
C LYS A 418 -5.79 -48.09 1.36
N ILE A 419 -6.67 -47.21 0.91
CA ILE A 419 -7.87 -46.77 1.62
C ILE A 419 -9.09 -47.48 1.02
N LYS A 420 -9.71 -48.38 1.80
CA LYS A 420 -10.86 -49.20 1.40
C LYS A 420 -12.09 -49.00 2.27
N ASP A 421 -11.91 -48.45 3.47
CA ASP A 421 -12.90 -48.35 4.55
C ASP A 421 -13.64 -47.01 4.59
N ARG A 422 -13.17 -46.00 3.83
CA ARG A 422 -13.73 -44.65 3.82
C ARG A 422 -13.66 -44.01 2.43
N PRO A 423 -14.45 -42.94 2.18
CA PRO A 423 -14.49 -42.28 0.88
C PRO A 423 -13.15 -41.67 0.46
N VAL A 424 -12.76 -41.92 -0.79
CA VAL A 424 -11.65 -41.26 -1.49
C VAL A 424 -12.24 -40.42 -2.63
N VAL A 425 -12.07 -39.11 -2.57
CA VAL A 425 -12.57 -38.15 -3.56
C VAL A 425 -11.40 -37.52 -4.30
N PHE A 426 -11.21 -37.86 -5.57
CA PHE A 426 -10.12 -37.24 -6.34
C PHE A 426 -10.57 -35.91 -6.95
N ALA A 427 -9.75 -34.87 -6.79
CA ALA A 427 -10.07 -33.52 -7.22
C ALA A 427 -9.38 -33.13 -8.52
N THR A 428 -8.29 -33.81 -8.88
CA THR A 428 -7.55 -33.56 -10.12
C THR A 428 -6.89 -34.84 -10.60
N VAL A 429 -7.50 -35.49 -11.58
CA VAL A 429 -6.98 -36.72 -12.21
C VAL A 429 -7.06 -36.59 -13.72
N ALA A 430 -6.01 -37.01 -14.43
CA ALA A 430 -5.99 -36.94 -15.90
C ALA A 430 -6.95 -37.97 -16.51
N ASN A 431 -6.83 -39.23 -16.08
CA ASN A 431 -7.74 -40.30 -16.44
C ASN A 431 -7.83 -41.28 -15.25
N PRO A 432 -9.02 -41.50 -14.65
CA PRO A 432 -9.16 -42.39 -13.50
C PRO A 432 -9.10 -43.88 -13.89
N PHE A 433 -9.38 -44.22 -15.14
CA PHE A 433 -9.44 -45.61 -15.61
C PHE A 433 -8.04 -46.23 -15.75
N ILE A 434 -7.01 -45.43 -16.04
CA ILE A 434 -5.62 -45.91 -16.17
C ILE A 434 -4.93 -46.17 -14.81
N ILE A 435 -5.56 -45.75 -13.71
CA ILE A 435 -5.09 -46.03 -12.34
C ILE A 435 -5.98 -47.06 -11.63
N ASP A 436 -6.85 -47.76 -12.36
CA ASP A 436 -7.78 -48.77 -11.84
C ASP A 436 -8.81 -48.21 -10.83
N ALA A 437 -9.20 -46.92 -10.93
CA ALA A 437 -10.27 -46.38 -10.09
C ALA A 437 -11.67 -46.86 -10.53
N GLY A 438 -11.82 -47.34 -11.77
CA GLY A 438 -13.06 -47.87 -12.34
C GLY A 438 -12.92 -48.29 -13.81
N LYS A 439 -14.02 -48.73 -14.42
CA LYS A 439 -14.16 -49.05 -15.86
C LYS A 439 -14.99 -48.02 -16.64
N SER A 440 -15.88 -47.30 -15.97
CA SER A 440 -16.67 -46.21 -16.54
C SER A 440 -17.04 -45.19 -15.45
N ASP A 441 -17.66 -44.07 -15.82
CA ASP A 441 -18.07 -43.04 -14.86
C ASP A 441 -19.08 -43.55 -13.82
N THR A 442 -19.75 -44.69 -14.06
CA THR A 442 -20.72 -45.31 -13.11
C THR A 442 -20.27 -46.68 -12.60
N ASP A 443 -19.38 -47.36 -13.32
CA ASP A 443 -18.79 -48.63 -12.91
C ASP A 443 -17.39 -48.39 -12.31
N HIS A 444 -17.34 -47.91 -11.07
CA HIS A 444 -16.09 -47.63 -10.34
C HIS A 444 -16.02 -48.32 -8.96
N LEU A 445 -14.88 -48.22 -8.27
CA LEU A 445 -14.68 -48.79 -6.93
C LEU A 445 -15.71 -48.26 -5.92
N GLU A 446 -16.08 -49.10 -4.93
CA GLU A 446 -17.17 -48.82 -3.98
C GLU A 446 -16.97 -47.54 -3.16
N ASN A 447 -15.73 -47.20 -2.79
CA ASN A 447 -15.42 -46.06 -1.95
C ASN A 447 -14.77 -44.89 -2.69
N VAL A 448 -14.78 -44.89 -4.03
CA VAL A 448 -14.04 -43.90 -4.85
C VAL A 448 -14.99 -43.13 -5.75
N THR A 449 -14.87 -41.80 -5.77
CA THR A 449 -15.54 -40.89 -6.71
C THR A 449 -14.67 -39.65 -6.94
N GLY A 450 -15.07 -38.71 -7.79
CA GLY A 450 -14.31 -37.47 -7.99
C GLY A 450 -14.46 -36.82 -9.35
N VAL A 451 -13.58 -35.86 -9.61
CA VAL A 451 -13.56 -35.01 -10.79
C VAL A 451 -12.27 -35.23 -11.59
N TYR A 452 -12.39 -35.44 -12.90
CA TYR A 452 -11.26 -35.70 -13.79
C TYR A 452 -11.36 -34.97 -15.12
N GLY A 453 -10.26 -34.98 -15.88
CA GLY A 453 -10.29 -34.51 -17.25
C GLY A 453 -8.92 -34.60 -17.92
N ALA A 454 -8.87 -35.31 -19.03
CA ALA A 454 -7.68 -35.37 -19.86
C ALA A 454 -7.62 -34.12 -20.75
N VAL A 455 -6.48 -33.44 -20.75
CA VAL A 455 -6.28 -32.30 -21.64
C VAL A 455 -6.23 -32.82 -23.08
N PRO A 456 -7.01 -32.26 -24.01
CA PRO A 456 -7.02 -32.74 -25.39
C PRO A 456 -5.74 -32.33 -26.11
N MET A 457 -4.69 -33.15 -26.00
CA MET A 457 -3.37 -32.84 -26.56
C MET A 457 -3.36 -32.72 -28.09
N SER A 458 -4.29 -33.39 -28.77
CA SER A 458 -4.52 -33.20 -30.21
C SER A 458 -4.95 -31.77 -30.54
N LYS A 459 -5.85 -31.17 -29.75
CA LYS A 459 -6.26 -29.77 -29.94
C LYS A 459 -5.13 -28.78 -29.60
N THR A 460 -4.28 -29.12 -28.64
CA THR A 460 -3.06 -28.34 -28.38
C THR A 460 -2.14 -28.38 -29.60
N LEU A 461 -2.00 -29.52 -30.26
CA LEU A 461 -1.24 -29.63 -31.52
C LEU A 461 -1.92 -28.85 -32.65
N ASP A 462 -3.25 -28.92 -32.80
CA ASP A 462 -3.99 -28.11 -33.78
C ASP A 462 -3.71 -26.61 -33.58
N LEU A 463 -3.67 -26.13 -32.32
CA LEU A 463 -3.33 -24.75 -31.98
C LEU A 463 -1.90 -24.37 -32.38
N VAL A 464 -0.96 -25.31 -32.20
CA VAL A 464 0.44 -25.15 -32.67
C VAL A 464 0.47 -25.05 -34.20
N ARG A 465 -0.27 -25.91 -34.91
CA ARG A 465 -0.33 -25.91 -36.39
C ARG A 465 -1.00 -24.67 -36.96
N ASP A 466 -2.03 -24.15 -36.28
CA ASP A 466 -2.70 -22.90 -36.64
C ASP A 466 -1.70 -21.72 -36.64
N ILE A 467 -0.73 -21.70 -35.72
CA ILE A 467 0.27 -20.61 -35.62
C ILE A 467 1.53 -20.89 -36.46
N PHE A 468 1.95 -22.15 -36.53
CA PHE A 468 3.18 -22.58 -37.22
C PHE A 468 2.85 -23.57 -38.35
N PRO A 469 2.36 -23.08 -39.51
CA PRO A 469 2.08 -23.93 -40.67
C PRO A 469 3.41 -24.32 -41.37
N GLY A 470 3.71 -25.61 -41.45
CA GLY A 470 4.95 -26.14 -42.05
C GLY A 470 5.60 -27.29 -41.26
N LYS A 471 6.78 -27.76 -41.66
CA LYS A 471 7.47 -28.84 -40.94
C LYS A 471 8.06 -28.34 -39.62
N ILE A 472 7.69 -28.96 -38.51
CA ILE A 472 8.09 -28.53 -37.16
C ILE A 472 8.53 -29.70 -36.28
N LYS A 473 9.50 -29.46 -35.40
CA LYS A 473 9.90 -30.35 -34.31
C LYS A 473 9.31 -29.87 -33.00
N ILE A 474 8.47 -30.68 -32.38
CA ILE A 474 7.87 -30.39 -31.08
C ILE A 474 8.55 -31.20 -29.98
N GLY A 475 8.59 -30.62 -28.77
CA GLY A 475 9.42 -31.11 -27.67
C GLY A 475 8.64 -31.22 -26.38
N ALA A 476 8.67 -32.38 -25.75
CA ALA A 476 8.06 -32.61 -24.45
C ALA A 476 9.08 -33.14 -23.43
N ILE A 477 8.91 -32.73 -22.18
CA ILE A 477 9.67 -33.21 -21.03
C ILE A 477 8.65 -33.80 -20.05
N TRP A 478 8.92 -34.96 -19.48
CA TRP A 478 8.02 -35.56 -18.49
C TRP A 478 8.74 -36.52 -17.55
N ASP A 479 8.11 -36.80 -16.42
CA ASP A 479 8.53 -37.88 -15.53
C ASP A 479 7.81 -39.19 -15.92
N PRO A 480 8.54 -40.26 -16.29
CA PRO A 480 7.94 -41.56 -16.61
C PRO A 480 7.34 -42.26 -15.39
N SER A 481 7.65 -41.83 -14.16
CA SER A 481 7.05 -42.35 -12.93
C SER A 481 5.60 -41.86 -12.72
N HIS A 482 5.23 -40.73 -13.33
CA HIS A 482 3.91 -40.13 -13.22
C HIS A 482 2.98 -40.61 -14.34
N THR A 483 2.01 -41.46 -13.99
CA THR A 483 1.07 -42.06 -14.96
C THR A 483 0.28 -41.02 -15.77
N ASN A 484 -0.08 -39.88 -15.18
CA ASN A 484 -0.73 -38.79 -15.90
C ASN A 484 0.16 -38.17 -16.98
N SER A 485 1.46 -37.99 -16.68
CA SER A 485 2.40 -37.37 -17.60
C SER A 485 2.62 -38.30 -18.80
N VAL A 486 2.84 -39.59 -18.54
CA VAL A 486 2.98 -40.62 -19.58
C VAL A 486 1.74 -40.64 -20.49
N TYR A 487 0.55 -40.66 -19.91
CA TYR A 487 -0.70 -40.69 -20.67
C TYR A 487 -0.87 -39.47 -21.60
N ASN A 488 -0.63 -38.26 -21.10
CA ASN A 488 -0.76 -37.05 -21.93
C ASN A 488 0.35 -36.95 -22.99
N VAL A 489 1.58 -37.38 -22.67
CA VAL A 489 2.69 -37.38 -23.64
C VAL A 489 2.46 -38.39 -24.75
N GLU A 490 1.97 -39.60 -24.45
CA GLU A 490 1.64 -40.57 -25.51
C GLU A 490 0.51 -40.05 -26.41
N GLN A 491 -0.52 -39.38 -25.88
CA GLN A 491 -1.52 -38.72 -26.73
C GLN A 491 -0.93 -37.64 -27.63
N LEU A 492 -0.02 -36.82 -27.10
CA LEU A 492 0.68 -35.81 -27.89
C LEU A 492 1.53 -36.46 -28.98
N LYS A 493 2.19 -37.57 -28.67
CA LYS A 493 3.03 -38.33 -29.60
C LYS A 493 2.19 -39.00 -30.68
N GLU A 494 1.07 -39.64 -30.35
CA GLU A 494 0.12 -40.19 -31.31
C GLU A 494 -0.43 -39.10 -32.26
N ALA A 495 -0.79 -37.94 -31.71
CA ALA A 495 -1.23 -36.79 -32.52
C ALA A 495 -0.13 -36.27 -33.45
N ALA A 496 1.13 -36.27 -32.98
CA ALA A 496 2.28 -35.88 -33.79
C ALA A 496 2.60 -36.91 -34.88
N GLU A 497 2.50 -38.20 -34.59
CA GLU A 497 2.73 -39.29 -35.57
C GLU A 497 1.65 -39.33 -36.67
N ALA A 498 0.44 -38.84 -36.38
CA ALA A 498 -0.63 -38.69 -37.35
C ALA A 498 -0.42 -37.54 -38.35
N ASP A 499 0.43 -36.54 -38.04
CA ASP A 499 0.76 -35.42 -38.93
C ASP A 499 2.18 -35.63 -39.54
N PRO A 500 2.30 -35.88 -40.86
CA PRO A 500 3.59 -36.13 -41.50
C PRO A 500 4.56 -34.93 -41.47
N ASP A 501 4.08 -33.73 -41.12
CA ASP A 501 4.89 -32.53 -40.99
C ASP A 501 5.35 -32.25 -39.55
N VAL A 502 4.99 -33.10 -38.58
CA VAL A 502 5.38 -32.94 -37.17
C VAL A 502 6.38 -34.03 -36.76
N THR A 503 7.48 -33.65 -36.12
CA THR A 503 8.43 -34.59 -35.52
C THR A 503 8.44 -34.42 -34.01
N PHE A 504 8.17 -35.49 -33.25
CA PHE A 504 8.18 -35.47 -31.80
C PHE A 504 9.57 -35.77 -31.21
N LEU A 505 10.02 -34.95 -30.27
CA LEU A 505 11.25 -35.13 -29.49
C LEU A 505 10.92 -35.17 -27.99
N GLY A 506 11.34 -36.24 -27.30
CA GLY A 506 11.06 -36.44 -25.87
C GLY A 506 12.30 -36.56 -25.00
N VAL A 507 12.24 -36.06 -23.77
CA VAL A 507 13.26 -36.30 -22.72
C VAL A 507 12.59 -36.60 -21.38
N ASN A 508 13.04 -37.65 -20.72
CA ASN A 508 12.58 -38.04 -19.39
C ASN A 508 13.36 -37.30 -18.31
N ILE A 509 12.71 -37.02 -17.19
CA ILE A 509 13.30 -36.48 -15.96
C ILE A 509 12.83 -37.27 -14.75
N SER A 510 13.49 -37.10 -13.61
CA SER A 510 13.06 -37.69 -12.33
C SER A 510 12.84 -36.68 -11.21
N ASN A 511 13.30 -35.43 -11.38
CA ASN A 511 13.17 -34.36 -10.39
C ASN A 511 13.28 -32.98 -11.04
N SER A 512 12.90 -31.93 -10.29
CA SER A 512 12.82 -30.55 -10.80
C SER A 512 14.18 -29.94 -11.18
N SER A 513 15.27 -30.40 -10.59
CA SER A 513 16.62 -29.88 -10.87
C SER A 513 17.14 -30.26 -12.26
N GLU A 514 16.63 -31.36 -12.83
CA GLU A 514 17.01 -31.85 -14.15
C GLU A 514 16.32 -31.11 -15.31
N VAL A 515 15.21 -30.42 -15.04
CA VAL A 515 14.33 -29.80 -16.05
C VAL A 515 15.09 -28.84 -16.96
N TYR A 516 15.99 -28.03 -16.40
CA TYR A 516 16.81 -27.10 -17.20
C TYR A 516 17.71 -27.83 -18.20
N GLN A 517 18.38 -28.91 -17.78
CA GLN A 517 19.28 -29.68 -18.64
C GLN A 517 18.51 -30.49 -19.69
N ALA A 518 17.35 -31.05 -19.31
CA ALA A 518 16.46 -31.73 -20.23
C ALA A 518 15.95 -30.80 -21.34
N ALA A 519 15.51 -29.59 -20.95
CA ALA A 519 15.10 -28.55 -21.90
C ALA A 519 16.27 -28.16 -22.82
N LEU A 520 17.46 -27.91 -22.26
CA LEU A 520 18.63 -27.55 -23.05
C LEU A 520 19.04 -28.66 -24.05
N SER A 521 18.89 -29.94 -23.67
CA SER A 521 19.13 -31.08 -24.55
C SER A 521 18.21 -31.10 -25.77
N LEU A 522 16.91 -30.82 -25.58
CA LEU A 522 15.96 -30.70 -26.68
C LEU A 522 16.29 -29.51 -27.58
N VAL A 523 16.59 -28.35 -27.00
CA VAL A 523 17.03 -27.16 -27.75
C VAL A 523 18.26 -27.48 -28.62
N ASN A 524 19.25 -28.19 -28.08
CA ASN A 524 20.46 -28.57 -28.81
C ASN A 524 20.22 -29.61 -29.92
N LYS A 525 19.13 -30.38 -29.85
CA LYS A 525 18.69 -31.28 -30.94
C LYS A 525 17.95 -30.54 -32.06
N GLY A 526 17.89 -29.21 -31.99
CA GLY A 526 17.21 -28.36 -32.97
C GLY A 526 15.71 -28.43 -32.84
N LEU A 527 15.20 -28.32 -31.61
CA LEU A 527 13.77 -28.22 -31.32
C LEU A 527 13.21 -26.87 -31.81
N ASP A 528 12.01 -26.89 -32.41
CA ASP A 528 11.34 -25.67 -32.86
C ASP A 528 10.33 -25.14 -31.83
N ILE A 529 9.59 -26.03 -31.14
CA ILE A 529 8.50 -25.64 -30.23
C ILE A 529 8.45 -26.57 -29.00
N PHE A 530 8.36 -26.02 -27.80
CA PHE A 530 8.03 -26.81 -26.61
C PHE A 530 6.51 -27.00 -26.52
N VAL A 531 6.05 -28.23 -26.30
CA VAL A 531 4.65 -28.55 -25.98
C VAL A 531 4.65 -29.32 -24.67
N LEU A 532 4.41 -28.61 -23.57
CA LEU A 532 4.48 -29.14 -22.21
C LEU A 532 3.12 -29.74 -21.81
N ALA A 533 3.06 -31.07 -21.83
CA ALA A 533 1.93 -31.83 -21.30
C ALA A 533 1.82 -31.68 -19.76
N PRO A 534 0.65 -31.99 -19.17
CA PRO A 534 0.46 -31.98 -17.71
C PRO A 534 1.44 -32.90 -16.96
N ASP A 535 2.50 -32.32 -16.40
CA ASP A 535 3.48 -32.96 -15.53
C ASP A 535 3.80 -32.08 -14.33
N ASN A 536 3.67 -32.62 -13.12
CA ASN A 536 3.79 -31.85 -11.87
C ASN A 536 5.21 -31.35 -11.62
N ILE A 537 6.24 -32.10 -12.03
CA ILE A 537 7.65 -31.72 -11.85
C ILE A 537 8.00 -30.61 -12.85
N VAL A 538 7.62 -30.77 -14.12
CA VAL A 538 7.89 -29.77 -15.16
C VAL A 538 7.18 -28.45 -14.84
N TYR A 539 5.93 -28.49 -14.38
CA TYR A 539 5.19 -27.27 -14.02
C TYR A 539 5.77 -26.58 -12.78
N SER A 540 6.24 -27.34 -11.78
CA SER A 540 6.93 -26.75 -10.61
C SER A 540 8.25 -26.05 -10.98
N ALA A 541 8.87 -26.44 -12.09
CA ALA A 541 10.15 -25.90 -12.58
C ALA A 541 10.01 -25.20 -13.94
N PHE A 542 8.82 -24.67 -14.27
CA PHE A 542 8.50 -24.10 -15.57
C PHE A 542 9.49 -23.01 -16.02
N GLU A 543 9.95 -22.16 -15.09
CA GLU A 543 10.96 -21.13 -15.35
C GLU A 543 12.26 -21.69 -15.94
N SER A 544 12.63 -22.93 -15.60
CA SER A 544 13.80 -23.61 -16.16
C SER A 544 13.63 -23.89 -17.66
N VAL A 545 12.42 -24.24 -18.10
CA VAL A 545 12.12 -24.43 -19.53
C VAL A 545 12.16 -23.08 -20.24
N VAL A 546 11.55 -22.04 -19.66
CA VAL A 546 11.58 -20.66 -20.20
C VAL A 546 13.01 -20.18 -20.38
N LYS A 547 13.86 -20.36 -19.36
CA LYS A 547 15.28 -19.97 -19.38
C LYS A 547 16.09 -20.68 -20.47
N ALA A 548 15.79 -21.95 -20.77
CA ALA A 548 16.44 -22.70 -21.84
C ALA A 548 15.92 -22.32 -23.23
N ALA A 549 14.61 -22.07 -23.37
CA ALA A 549 13.94 -21.80 -24.64
C ALA A 549 14.15 -20.36 -25.15
N ARG A 550 14.08 -19.37 -24.25
CA ARG A 550 14.09 -17.93 -24.61
C ARG A 550 15.32 -17.49 -25.40
N PRO A 551 16.57 -17.86 -25.05
CA PRO A 551 17.75 -17.45 -25.81
C PRO A 551 17.75 -17.91 -27.27
N LYS A 552 16.97 -18.93 -27.62
CA LYS A 552 16.81 -19.45 -28.98
C LYS A 552 15.46 -19.07 -29.62
N LYS A 553 14.67 -18.20 -28.97
CA LYS A 553 13.32 -17.79 -29.38
C LYS A 553 12.37 -18.96 -29.63
N ILE A 554 12.52 -20.05 -28.87
CA ILE A 554 11.65 -21.22 -28.99
C ILE A 554 10.34 -20.94 -28.21
N PRO A 555 9.17 -20.97 -28.85
CA PRO A 555 7.89 -20.79 -28.18
C PRO A 555 7.54 -22.00 -27.30
N ILE A 556 6.77 -21.73 -26.24
CA ILE A 556 6.30 -22.74 -25.28
C ILE A 556 4.77 -22.76 -25.31
N PHE A 557 4.21 -23.91 -25.63
CA PHE A 557 2.80 -24.24 -25.47
C PHE A 557 2.63 -25.13 -24.25
N THR A 558 1.58 -24.92 -23.48
CA THR A 558 1.34 -25.64 -22.22
C THR A 558 -0.14 -25.89 -22.00
N SER A 559 -0.46 -26.75 -21.04
CA SER A 559 -1.83 -26.99 -20.58
C SER A 559 -2.17 -26.28 -19.27
N ASP A 560 -1.19 -25.62 -18.65
CA ASP A 560 -1.42 -24.75 -17.49
C ASP A 560 -1.59 -23.29 -17.96
N VAL A 561 -2.83 -22.80 -17.91
CA VAL A 561 -3.20 -21.45 -18.39
C VAL A 561 -2.49 -20.35 -17.60
N GLU A 562 -2.18 -20.59 -16.33
CA GLU A 562 -1.49 -19.60 -15.48
C GLU A 562 -0.07 -19.32 -15.95
N ARG A 563 0.58 -20.28 -16.61
CA ARG A 563 1.95 -20.13 -17.13
C ARG A 563 2.05 -19.19 -18.33
N LEU A 564 0.92 -18.67 -18.84
CA LEU A 564 0.91 -17.58 -19.80
C LEU A 564 1.64 -16.36 -19.24
N ALA A 565 1.42 -16.02 -17.96
CA ALA A 565 2.11 -14.92 -17.31
C ALA A 565 3.62 -15.18 -17.14
N ASP A 566 4.00 -16.45 -17.03
CA ASP A 566 5.39 -16.87 -16.76
C ASP A 566 6.23 -17.06 -18.03
N GLY A 567 5.67 -16.75 -19.21
CA GLY A 567 6.40 -16.75 -20.49
C GLY A 567 6.00 -17.85 -21.48
N ALA A 568 4.93 -18.60 -21.24
CA ALA A 568 4.31 -19.43 -22.28
C ALA A 568 3.71 -18.54 -23.39
N LEU A 569 3.82 -18.97 -24.66
CA LEU A 569 3.21 -18.27 -25.79
C LEU A 569 1.69 -18.48 -25.81
N ALA A 570 1.26 -19.73 -25.62
CA ALA A 570 -0.14 -20.11 -25.64
C ALA A 570 -0.39 -21.25 -24.66
N ALA A 571 -1.62 -21.32 -24.15
CA ALA A 571 -2.06 -22.39 -23.27
C ALA A 571 -3.44 -22.89 -23.64
N LEU A 572 -3.63 -24.22 -23.61
CA LEU A 572 -4.92 -24.88 -23.77
C LEU A 572 -5.10 -25.85 -22.63
N GLY A 573 -5.97 -25.50 -21.69
CA GLY A 573 -6.12 -26.22 -20.42
C GLY A 573 -7.49 -26.01 -19.79
N TYR A 574 -7.85 -26.87 -18.84
CA TYR A 574 -9.09 -26.70 -18.09
C TYR A 574 -8.98 -25.62 -17.02
N ASP A 575 -10.12 -25.06 -16.63
CA ASP A 575 -10.25 -24.17 -15.49
C ASP A 575 -10.30 -24.99 -14.19
N TYR A 576 -9.15 -25.06 -13.50
CA TYR A 576 -9.00 -25.85 -12.28
C TYR A 576 -9.76 -25.27 -11.07
N THR A 577 -10.21 -24.01 -11.15
CA THR A 577 -11.14 -23.42 -10.17
C THR A 577 -12.42 -24.24 -10.11
N SER A 578 -12.97 -24.57 -11.29
CA SER A 578 -14.19 -25.37 -11.41
C SER A 578 -14.02 -26.79 -10.86
N SER A 579 -12.81 -27.34 -10.95
CA SER A 579 -12.47 -28.66 -10.41
C SER A 579 -12.56 -28.69 -8.89
N GLY A 580 -12.00 -27.68 -8.22
CA GLY A 580 -12.08 -27.54 -6.76
C GLY A 580 -13.52 -27.41 -6.29
N GLN A 581 -14.31 -26.59 -6.99
CA GLN A 581 -15.74 -26.39 -6.70
C GLN A 581 -16.57 -27.67 -6.88
N GLN A 582 -16.41 -28.37 -8.00
CA GLN A 582 -17.08 -29.65 -8.25
C GLN A 582 -16.73 -30.68 -7.17
N THR A 583 -15.46 -30.74 -6.76
CA THR A 583 -14.98 -31.64 -5.71
C THR A 583 -15.66 -31.34 -4.37
N ALA A 584 -15.81 -30.06 -4.01
CA ALA A 584 -16.49 -29.66 -2.78
C ALA A 584 -17.95 -30.15 -2.75
N HIS A 585 -18.67 -30.03 -3.87
CA HIS A 585 -20.04 -30.56 -3.97
C HIS A 585 -20.12 -32.09 -3.91
N VAL A 586 -19.13 -32.80 -4.45
CA VAL A 586 -19.05 -34.27 -4.31
C VAL A 586 -18.84 -34.65 -2.85
N VAL A 587 -17.92 -33.96 -2.15
CA VAL A 587 -17.67 -34.15 -0.71
C VAL A 587 -18.93 -33.85 0.12
N ASP A 588 -19.65 -32.78 -0.20
CA ASP A 588 -20.92 -32.42 0.46
C ASP A 588 -21.98 -33.50 0.34
N ARG A 589 -22.15 -34.07 -0.86
CA ARG A 589 -23.10 -35.17 -1.09
C ARG A 589 -22.76 -36.38 -0.22
N ILE A 590 -21.48 -36.70 -0.08
CA ILE A 590 -21.01 -37.81 0.77
C ILE A 590 -21.28 -37.49 2.24
N ILE A 591 -20.98 -36.27 2.69
CA ILE A 591 -21.25 -35.83 4.07
C ILE A 591 -22.75 -35.90 4.40
N LYS A 592 -23.62 -35.56 3.43
CA LYS A 592 -25.09 -35.67 3.53
C LYS A 592 -25.63 -37.11 3.42
N GLY A 593 -24.76 -38.11 3.36
CA GLY A 593 -25.12 -39.52 3.42
C GLY A 593 -25.27 -40.24 2.08
N ALA A 594 -24.91 -39.61 0.96
CA ALA A 594 -24.82 -40.32 -0.32
C ALA A 594 -23.65 -41.31 -0.29
N ASN A 595 -23.88 -42.53 -0.79
CA ASN A 595 -22.81 -43.51 -0.92
C ASN A 595 -21.88 -43.10 -2.09
N PRO A 596 -20.54 -43.05 -1.90
CA PRO A 596 -19.61 -42.75 -2.99
C PRO A 596 -19.82 -43.59 -4.25
N LYS A 597 -20.24 -44.86 -4.12
CA LYS A 597 -20.56 -45.75 -5.25
C LYS A 597 -21.70 -45.24 -6.14
N ASP A 598 -22.63 -44.46 -5.59
CA ASP A 598 -23.77 -43.91 -6.31
C ASP A 598 -23.48 -42.52 -6.93
N ILE A 599 -22.25 -42.01 -6.76
CA ILE A 599 -21.81 -40.71 -7.28
C ILE A 599 -20.89 -40.95 -8.49
N PRO A 600 -21.38 -40.72 -9.72
CA PRO A 600 -20.56 -40.90 -10.92
C PRO A 600 -19.35 -39.98 -10.95
N PHE A 601 -18.29 -40.37 -11.66
CA PHE A 601 -17.17 -39.49 -11.93
C PHE A 601 -17.60 -38.29 -12.79
N GLU A 602 -17.14 -37.08 -12.46
CA GLU A 602 -17.46 -35.86 -13.20
C GLU A 602 -16.29 -35.37 -14.06
N GLN A 603 -16.58 -34.83 -15.25
CA GLN A 603 -15.57 -34.17 -16.08
C GLN A 603 -15.46 -32.67 -15.78
N TYR A 604 -14.28 -32.09 -16.01
CA TYR A 604 -14.08 -30.63 -15.94
C TYR A 604 -14.97 -29.90 -16.95
N LYS A 605 -15.62 -28.82 -16.50
CA LYS A 605 -16.68 -28.16 -17.29
C LYS A 605 -16.18 -27.13 -18.31
N LYS A 606 -15.01 -26.54 -18.09
CA LYS A 606 -14.56 -25.36 -18.84
C LYS A 606 -13.13 -25.51 -19.34
N LEU A 607 -12.99 -25.46 -20.67
CA LEU A 607 -11.72 -25.46 -21.37
C LEU A 607 -11.37 -24.02 -21.80
N THR A 608 -10.17 -23.58 -21.49
CA THR A 608 -9.68 -22.22 -21.73
C THR A 608 -8.56 -22.26 -22.77
N ILE A 609 -8.65 -21.37 -23.76
CA ILE A 609 -7.58 -21.09 -24.72
C ILE A 609 -7.04 -19.70 -24.40
N GLY A 610 -5.76 -19.59 -24.09
CA GLY A 610 -5.13 -18.31 -23.80
C GLY A 610 -3.84 -18.07 -24.59
N PHE A 611 -3.56 -16.80 -24.86
CA PHE A 611 -2.35 -16.35 -25.54
C PHE A 611 -1.65 -15.24 -24.77
N ASN A 612 -0.32 -15.25 -24.80
CA ASN A 612 0.50 -14.15 -24.31
C ASN A 612 1.02 -13.31 -25.48
N LEU A 613 0.42 -12.13 -25.65
CA LEU A 613 0.75 -11.19 -26.72
C LEU A 613 2.11 -10.51 -26.51
N GLU A 614 2.58 -10.40 -25.27
CA GLU A 614 3.93 -9.92 -24.96
C GLU A 614 4.97 -10.94 -25.39
N THR A 615 4.81 -12.20 -24.98
CA THR A 615 5.65 -13.31 -25.43
C THR A 615 5.64 -13.45 -26.96
N ALA A 616 4.47 -13.31 -27.61
CA ALA A 616 4.38 -13.36 -29.07
C ALA A 616 5.26 -12.30 -29.74
N ARG A 617 5.29 -11.07 -29.20
CA ARG A 617 6.19 -10.00 -29.67
C ARG A 617 7.66 -10.29 -29.37
N GLU A 618 7.98 -10.78 -28.18
CA GLU A 618 9.36 -11.14 -27.80
C GLU A 618 9.97 -12.22 -28.72
N LEU A 619 9.14 -13.16 -29.17
CA LEU A 619 9.54 -14.28 -30.00
C LEU A 619 9.42 -13.98 -31.51
N ASP A 620 8.96 -12.78 -31.89
CA ASP A 620 8.63 -12.41 -33.28
C ASP A 620 7.62 -13.37 -33.95
N VAL A 621 6.62 -13.83 -33.19
CA VAL A 621 5.58 -14.76 -33.65
C VAL A 621 4.27 -14.01 -33.91
N ALA A 622 3.79 -14.06 -35.15
CA ALA A 622 2.48 -13.52 -35.51
C ALA A 622 1.39 -14.58 -35.30
N ILE A 623 0.45 -14.31 -34.38
CA ILE A 623 -0.72 -15.17 -34.17
C ILE A 623 -1.79 -14.79 -35.21
N PRO A 624 -2.28 -15.72 -36.06
CA PRO A 624 -3.29 -15.40 -37.05
C PRO A 624 -4.59 -14.85 -36.42
N PRO A 625 -5.25 -13.83 -37.01
CA PRO A 625 -6.45 -13.22 -36.42
C PRO A 625 -7.59 -14.21 -36.14
N ALA A 626 -7.78 -15.21 -37.02
CA ALA A 626 -8.79 -16.25 -36.84
C ALA A 626 -8.48 -17.15 -35.63
N THR A 627 -7.20 -17.39 -35.34
CA THR A 627 -6.73 -18.17 -34.19
C THR A 627 -6.82 -17.35 -32.92
N LEU A 628 -6.44 -16.07 -32.97
CA LEU A 628 -6.56 -15.13 -31.85
C LEU A 628 -8.03 -14.92 -31.43
N ALA A 629 -8.98 -14.95 -32.37
CA ALA A 629 -10.41 -14.85 -32.08
C ALA A 629 -10.96 -16.05 -31.26
N LYS A 630 -10.25 -17.19 -31.24
CA LYS A 630 -10.60 -18.35 -30.41
C LYS A 630 -10.18 -18.16 -28.94
N ALA A 631 -9.43 -17.10 -28.62
CA ALA A 631 -8.91 -16.84 -27.29
C ALA A 631 -10.03 -16.50 -26.30
N THR A 632 -10.08 -17.23 -25.20
CA THR A 632 -10.89 -16.89 -24.02
C THR A 632 -10.10 -16.05 -23.01
N LEU A 633 -8.77 -16.01 -23.11
CA LEU A 633 -7.88 -15.24 -22.24
C LEU A 633 -6.73 -14.61 -23.04
N LEU A 634 -6.43 -13.33 -22.80
CA LEU A 634 -5.27 -12.64 -23.40
C LEU A 634 -4.38 -12.05 -22.31
N HIS A 635 -3.11 -12.42 -22.32
CA HIS A 635 -2.07 -11.91 -21.44
C HIS A 635 -1.13 -10.96 -22.19
N GLY A 636 -0.54 -9.98 -21.49
CA GLY A 636 0.41 -9.04 -22.10
C GLY A 636 -0.23 -8.00 -23.02
N GLN A 637 -1.49 -7.62 -22.80
CA GLN A 637 -2.06 -6.42 -23.43
C GLN A 637 -1.38 -5.18 -22.83
N LYS A 638 -0.77 -4.35 -23.69
CA LYS A 638 -0.25 -3.04 -23.26
C LYS A 638 -1.46 -2.23 -22.77
N LYS A 639 -1.52 -1.91 -21.47
CA LYS A 639 -2.50 -0.97 -20.93
C LYS A 639 -2.32 0.34 -21.67
N ALA A 640 -3.36 0.80 -22.36
CA ALA A 640 -3.29 2.07 -23.06
C ALA A 640 -3.10 3.19 -22.03
N LYS A 641 -2.07 4.00 -22.22
CA LYS A 641 -1.78 5.17 -21.39
C LYS A 641 -2.47 6.38 -21.98
N ILE A 642 -3.30 7.04 -21.18
CA ILE A 642 -4.03 8.24 -21.56
C ILE A 642 -3.55 9.41 -20.72
N GLY A 643 -3.13 10.49 -21.37
CA GLY A 643 -2.76 11.74 -20.70
C GLY A 643 -3.88 12.76 -20.82
N ILE A 644 -4.58 13.05 -19.72
CA ILE A 644 -5.57 14.12 -19.66
C ILE A 644 -4.89 15.39 -19.15
N VAL A 645 -4.93 16.47 -19.94
CA VAL A 645 -4.42 17.78 -19.53
C VAL A 645 -5.56 18.79 -19.46
N GLN A 646 -5.57 19.59 -18.40
CA GLN A 646 -6.45 20.74 -18.27
C GLN A 646 -5.65 22.01 -18.00
N PHE A 647 -6.16 23.16 -18.46
CA PHE A 647 -5.52 24.46 -18.23
C PHE A 647 -5.60 24.90 -16.77
N ALA A 648 -6.80 24.87 -16.18
CA ALA A 648 -7.06 25.24 -14.80
C ALA A 648 -8.13 24.33 -14.16
N MET A 649 -8.34 24.43 -12.84
CA MET A 649 -9.49 23.78 -12.19
C MET A 649 -10.72 24.67 -12.36
N GLU A 650 -11.65 24.24 -13.21
CA GLU A 650 -12.91 24.95 -13.46
C GLU A 650 -14.09 23.96 -13.37
N PRO A 651 -15.29 24.40 -12.94
CA PRO A 651 -16.47 23.56 -12.88
C PRO A 651 -16.79 22.87 -14.21
N ASN A 652 -16.71 23.62 -15.33
CA ASN A 652 -16.99 23.10 -16.68
C ASN A 652 -16.06 21.95 -17.07
N VAL A 653 -14.77 22.07 -16.77
CA VAL A 653 -13.76 21.05 -17.06
C VAL A 653 -14.02 19.79 -16.23
N THR A 654 -14.44 19.95 -14.97
CA THR A 654 -14.80 18.83 -14.10
C THR A 654 -15.97 18.04 -14.65
N LEU A 655 -17.02 18.71 -15.13
CA LEU A 655 -18.16 18.06 -15.80
C LEU A 655 -17.73 17.32 -17.06
N CYS A 656 -16.84 17.92 -17.85
CA CYS A 656 -16.29 17.31 -19.05
C CYS A 656 -15.52 16.02 -18.72
N ILE A 657 -14.66 16.02 -17.70
CA ILE A 657 -13.95 14.82 -17.23
C ILE A 657 -14.93 13.74 -16.79
N ASN A 658 -15.97 14.09 -16.02
CA ASN A 658 -16.98 13.13 -15.57
C ASN A 658 -17.70 12.48 -16.76
N GLY A 659 -18.05 13.27 -17.78
CA GLY A 659 -18.62 12.75 -19.03
C GLY A 659 -17.69 11.77 -19.75
N ILE A 660 -16.40 12.11 -19.88
CA ILE A 660 -15.38 11.24 -20.51
C ILE A 660 -15.30 9.90 -19.78
N LEU A 661 -15.19 9.94 -18.45
CA LEU A 661 -15.07 8.74 -17.64
C LEU A 661 -16.31 7.87 -17.72
N LYS A 662 -17.50 8.47 -17.72
CA LYS A 662 -18.74 7.72 -17.86
C LYS A 662 -18.82 6.98 -19.19
N ALA A 663 -18.47 7.65 -20.29
CA ALA A 663 -18.46 7.03 -21.61
C ALA A 663 -17.43 5.90 -21.72
N LEU A 664 -16.23 6.05 -21.12
CA LEU A 664 -15.21 4.99 -21.10
C LEU A 664 -15.68 3.76 -20.32
N GLU A 665 -16.28 3.97 -19.14
CA GLU A 665 -16.80 2.90 -18.29
C GLU A 665 -17.85 2.07 -19.04
N GLU A 666 -18.82 2.72 -19.69
CA GLU A 666 -19.87 2.06 -20.48
C GLU A 666 -19.33 1.27 -21.68
N LYS A 667 -18.12 1.60 -22.16
CA LYS A 667 -17.45 0.86 -23.24
C LYS A 667 -16.48 -0.20 -22.72
N GLY A 668 -16.46 -0.45 -21.41
CA GLY A 668 -15.66 -1.48 -20.76
C GLY A 668 -14.24 -1.06 -20.44
N TYR A 669 -13.92 0.24 -20.46
CA TYR A 669 -12.61 0.77 -20.06
C TYR A 669 -12.70 1.39 -18.68
N LYS A 670 -11.90 0.90 -17.74
CA LYS A 670 -11.83 1.37 -16.36
C LYS A 670 -10.39 1.73 -16.00
N ASP A 671 -10.22 2.92 -15.42
CA ASP A 671 -8.93 3.40 -14.95
C ASP A 671 -8.33 2.42 -13.92
N LYS A 672 -7.03 2.18 -14.03
CA LYS A 672 -6.19 1.27 -13.22
C LYS A 672 -6.48 -0.22 -13.35
N GLU A 673 -7.60 -0.61 -13.94
CA GLU A 673 -7.89 -2.01 -14.30
C GLU A 673 -7.23 -2.34 -15.65
N ASN A 674 -7.85 -1.89 -16.75
CA ASN A 674 -7.42 -2.15 -18.13
C ASN A 674 -6.97 -0.89 -18.90
N LEU A 675 -6.96 0.26 -18.23
CA LEU A 675 -6.53 1.57 -18.75
C LEU A 675 -5.64 2.28 -17.71
N ASP A 676 -4.68 3.09 -18.13
CA ASP A 676 -3.85 3.92 -17.24
C ASP A 676 -4.05 5.41 -17.57
N ILE A 677 -4.79 6.15 -16.73
CA ILE A 677 -5.07 7.57 -16.95
C ILE A 677 -4.17 8.45 -16.08
N ILE A 678 -3.43 9.35 -16.72
CA ILE A 678 -2.55 10.34 -16.12
C ILE A 678 -3.21 11.72 -16.21
N TYR A 679 -3.58 12.29 -15.06
CA TYR A 679 -4.13 13.65 -14.96
C TYR A 679 -3.03 14.68 -14.73
N ARG A 680 -3.10 15.80 -15.46
CA ARG A 680 -2.22 16.96 -15.29
C ARG A 680 -3.00 18.26 -15.39
N ASN A 681 -2.67 19.19 -14.51
CA ASN A 681 -3.25 20.54 -14.49
C ASN A 681 -2.12 21.55 -14.69
N ALA A 682 -2.34 22.50 -15.61
CA ALA A 682 -1.38 23.55 -15.94
C ALA A 682 -1.48 24.80 -15.04
N GLN A 683 -2.41 24.83 -14.08
CA GLN A 683 -2.55 25.89 -13.07
C GLN A 683 -2.72 27.30 -13.65
N ALA A 684 -3.48 27.42 -14.74
CA ALA A 684 -3.65 28.64 -15.52
C ALA A 684 -2.33 29.22 -16.10
N ASP A 685 -1.30 28.39 -16.25
CA ASP A 685 0.01 28.75 -16.82
C ASP A 685 0.23 28.06 -18.18
N PHE A 686 0.30 28.87 -19.24
CA PHE A 686 0.51 28.39 -20.62
C PHE A 686 1.86 27.68 -20.80
N SER A 687 2.90 28.10 -20.10
CA SER A 687 4.23 27.47 -20.17
C SER A 687 4.23 26.08 -19.53
N MET A 688 3.40 25.87 -18.52
CA MET A 688 3.21 24.58 -17.87
C MET A 688 2.50 23.58 -18.80
N ILE A 689 1.53 24.02 -19.62
CA ILE A 689 0.89 23.17 -20.65
C ILE A 689 1.96 22.56 -21.57
N ASN A 690 2.89 23.39 -22.07
CA ASN A 690 3.95 22.94 -22.97
C ASN A 690 4.86 21.91 -22.30
N SER A 691 5.18 22.13 -21.02
CA SER A 691 5.97 21.20 -20.22
C SER A 691 5.26 19.86 -20.02
N ILE A 692 3.94 19.90 -19.76
CA ILE A 692 3.09 18.72 -19.62
C ILE A 692 2.99 17.96 -20.94
N MET A 693 2.81 18.64 -22.08
CA MET A 693 2.76 17.98 -23.40
C MET A 693 4.08 17.27 -23.72
N GLN A 694 5.21 17.92 -23.49
CA GLN A 694 6.52 17.27 -23.65
C GLN A 694 6.66 16.08 -22.71
N ASP A 695 6.14 16.16 -21.49
CA ASP A 695 6.17 15.07 -20.53
C ASP A 695 5.33 13.87 -20.99
N PHE A 696 4.12 14.10 -21.49
CA PHE A 696 3.29 13.04 -22.07
C PHE A 696 3.95 12.36 -23.26
N ILE A 697 4.60 13.13 -24.14
CA ILE A 697 5.38 12.58 -25.25
C ILE A 697 6.57 11.76 -24.74
N ARG A 698 7.33 12.25 -23.76
CA ARG A 698 8.46 11.52 -23.14
C ARG A 698 8.01 10.23 -22.46
N GLN A 699 6.85 10.23 -21.81
CA GLN A 699 6.28 9.07 -21.14
C GLN A 699 5.65 8.05 -22.11
N ALA A 700 5.68 8.33 -23.43
CA ALA A 700 5.08 7.52 -24.48
C ALA A 700 3.59 7.22 -24.19
N VAL A 701 2.84 8.26 -23.82
CA VAL A 701 1.38 8.21 -23.72
C VAL A 701 0.79 7.88 -25.10
N ASP A 702 -0.15 6.93 -25.14
CA ASP A 702 -0.75 6.45 -26.38
C ASP A 702 -1.79 7.45 -26.94
N ILE A 703 -2.57 8.07 -26.04
CA ILE A 703 -3.57 9.09 -26.40
C ILE A 703 -3.52 10.27 -25.45
N ILE A 704 -3.42 11.49 -25.98
CA ILE A 704 -3.54 12.73 -25.21
C ILE A 704 -4.96 13.28 -25.37
N VAL A 705 -5.60 13.63 -24.25
CA VAL A 705 -6.91 14.26 -24.19
C VAL A 705 -6.75 15.67 -23.63
N PRO A 706 -6.52 16.67 -24.50
CA PRO A 706 -6.44 18.05 -24.09
C PRO A 706 -7.85 18.63 -23.87
N LEU A 707 -8.05 19.21 -22.70
CA LEU A 707 -9.26 19.95 -22.32
C LEU A 707 -8.92 21.44 -22.34
N SER A 708 -9.66 22.23 -23.12
CA SER A 708 -9.47 23.67 -23.40
C SER A 708 -8.65 23.97 -24.65
N THR A 709 -9.02 25.05 -25.35
CA THR A 709 -8.32 25.58 -26.52
C THR A 709 -6.80 25.75 -26.35
N PRO A 710 -6.26 26.33 -25.26
CA PRO A 710 -4.81 26.44 -25.09
C PRO A 710 -4.12 25.09 -24.94
N CYS A 711 -4.77 24.10 -24.33
CA CYS A 711 -4.26 22.73 -24.29
C CYS A 711 -4.24 22.08 -25.68
N VAL A 712 -5.28 22.27 -26.49
CA VAL A 712 -5.31 21.76 -27.87
C VAL A 712 -4.26 22.46 -28.73
N GLN A 713 -4.07 23.77 -28.58
CA GLN A 713 -3.07 24.53 -29.32
C GLN A 713 -1.65 24.03 -29.02
N SER A 714 -1.36 23.74 -27.74
CA SER A 714 -0.11 23.09 -27.35
C SER A 714 -0.01 21.67 -27.93
N ALA A 715 -1.09 20.90 -27.91
CA ALA A 715 -1.11 19.56 -28.53
C ALA A 715 -0.87 19.62 -30.05
N VAL A 716 -1.42 20.60 -30.78
CA VAL A 716 -1.12 20.83 -32.21
C VAL A 716 0.38 21.11 -32.41
N GLN A 717 0.97 21.93 -31.53
CA GLN A 717 2.38 22.30 -31.60
C GLN A 717 3.33 21.11 -31.35
N PHE A 718 3.06 20.29 -30.33
CA PHE A 718 3.98 19.25 -29.86
C PHE A 718 3.59 17.83 -30.30
N ALA A 719 2.31 17.49 -30.29
CA ALA A 719 1.80 16.14 -30.58
C ALA A 719 1.22 15.99 -32.00
N GLY A 720 0.75 17.08 -32.64
CA GLY A 720 0.11 17.04 -33.95
C GLY A 720 0.99 16.57 -35.11
N LYS A 721 2.31 16.45 -34.89
CA LYS A 721 3.28 15.89 -35.85
C LYS A 721 3.79 14.50 -35.46
N SER A 722 3.44 14.00 -34.27
CA SER A 722 3.79 12.65 -33.82
C SER A 722 3.02 11.62 -34.64
N LYS A 723 3.67 10.51 -35.01
CA LYS A 723 2.99 9.34 -35.62
C LYS A 723 2.49 8.35 -34.57
N ASP A 724 3.03 8.44 -33.35
CA ASP A 724 2.85 7.42 -32.30
C ASP A 724 1.82 7.85 -31.25
N THR A 725 1.56 9.16 -31.12
CA THR A 725 0.64 9.73 -30.14
C THR A 725 -0.59 10.29 -30.83
N LYS A 726 -1.77 9.77 -30.45
CA LYS A 726 -3.06 10.26 -30.94
C LYS A 726 -3.56 11.38 -30.02
N VAL A 727 -4.32 12.34 -30.55
CA VAL A 727 -4.93 13.41 -29.75
C VAL A 727 -6.44 13.41 -29.96
N ILE A 728 -7.19 13.24 -28.87
CA ILE A 728 -8.65 13.31 -28.87
C ILE A 728 -9.05 14.50 -28.02
N PHE A 729 -9.26 15.65 -28.66
CA PHE A 729 -9.57 16.87 -27.94
C PHE A 729 -11.05 16.99 -27.61
N THR A 730 -11.35 17.67 -26.50
CA THR A 730 -12.70 18.11 -26.18
C THR A 730 -12.64 19.42 -25.39
N TYR A 731 -13.79 20.02 -25.09
CA TYR A 731 -13.87 21.34 -24.44
C TYR A 731 -13.08 22.40 -25.23
N ILE A 732 -13.33 22.52 -26.53
CA ILE A 732 -12.69 23.52 -27.41
C ILE A 732 -13.74 24.26 -28.23
N TYR A 733 -13.57 25.57 -28.42
CA TYR A 733 -14.51 26.36 -29.21
C TYR A 733 -14.20 26.26 -30.71
N ASP A 734 -13.01 26.67 -31.13
CA ASP A 734 -12.64 26.75 -32.55
C ASP A 734 -11.32 26.00 -32.82
N PRO A 735 -11.39 24.70 -33.17
CA PRO A 735 -10.21 23.92 -33.53
C PRO A 735 -9.58 24.36 -34.86
N TYR A 736 -10.32 25.06 -35.72
CA TYR A 736 -9.85 25.46 -37.05
C TYR A 736 -8.87 26.62 -36.95
N LYS A 737 -9.18 27.60 -36.10
CA LYS A 737 -8.37 28.80 -35.88
C LYS A 737 -6.97 28.50 -35.34
N ILE A 738 -6.84 27.45 -34.53
CA ILE A 738 -5.55 27.04 -33.93
C ILE A 738 -4.77 26.04 -34.79
N GLY A 739 -5.25 25.73 -36.00
CA GLY A 739 -4.57 24.85 -36.94
C GLY A 739 -4.71 23.35 -36.65
N ALA A 740 -5.69 22.94 -35.83
CA ALA A 740 -6.00 21.52 -35.65
C ALA A 740 -6.75 20.95 -36.88
N ALA A 741 -7.49 21.78 -37.62
CA ALA A 741 -8.28 21.38 -38.78
C ALA A 741 -8.54 22.50 -39.80
N GLU A 742 -8.86 22.14 -41.04
CA GLU A 742 -9.40 23.04 -42.08
C GLU A 742 -10.93 22.90 -42.24
N SER A 743 -11.47 21.69 -42.07
CA SER A 743 -12.92 21.40 -42.06
C SER A 743 -13.21 20.22 -41.11
N PRO A 744 -14.49 19.93 -40.77
CA PRO A 744 -14.82 18.79 -39.90
C PRO A 744 -14.21 17.45 -40.36
N GLU A 745 -14.10 17.22 -41.67
CA GLU A 745 -13.54 16.01 -42.29
C GLU A 745 -12.07 16.16 -42.70
N LYS A 746 -11.53 17.38 -42.72
CA LYS A 746 -10.16 17.67 -43.14
C LYS A 746 -9.38 18.26 -41.95
N HIS A 747 -8.82 17.38 -41.14
CA HIS A 747 -8.05 17.71 -39.94
C HIS A 747 -6.69 16.98 -39.91
N LEU A 748 -5.85 17.31 -38.93
CA LEU A 748 -4.56 16.62 -38.76
C LEU A 748 -4.80 15.10 -38.58
N PRO A 749 -4.00 14.21 -39.22
CA PRO A 749 -4.28 12.77 -39.25
C PRO A 749 -4.33 12.10 -37.86
N THR A 750 -3.58 12.63 -36.89
CA THR A 750 -3.51 12.07 -35.55
C THR A 750 -4.44 12.75 -34.56
N MET A 751 -5.26 13.71 -35.01
CA MET A 751 -6.09 14.54 -34.14
C MET A 751 -7.55 14.53 -34.59
N THR A 752 -8.46 14.31 -33.66
CA THR A 752 -9.91 14.51 -33.85
C THR A 752 -10.52 14.89 -32.51
N GLY A 753 -11.83 15.16 -32.46
CA GLY A 753 -12.48 15.48 -31.19
C GLY A 753 -13.82 16.16 -31.30
N ILE A 754 -14.24 16.74 -30.17
CA ILE A 754 -15.53 17.41 -30.01
C ILE A 754 -15.30 18.89 -29.72
N SER A 755 -15.89 19.77 -30.53
CA SER A 755 -15.97 21.19 -30.28
C SER A 755 -17.27 21.57 -29.56
N CYS A 756 -17.28 22.72 -28.91
CA CYS A 756 -18.40 23.22 -28.12
C CYS A 756 -18.46 24.76 -28.24
N PHE A 757 -18.42 25.29 -29.46
CA PHE A 757 -18.51 26.74 -29.68
C PHE A 757 -19.84 27.30 -29.12
N PRO A 758 -19.82 28.33 -28.26
CA PRO A 758 -21.03 28.83 -27.61
C PRO A 758 -21.91 29.64 -28.58
N PRO A 759 -23.25 29.65 -28.39
CA PRO A 759 -24.18 30.39 -29.24
C PRO A 759 -24.20 31.89 -28.90
N ILE A 760 -23.07 32.58 -29.09
CA ILE A 760 -22.87 33.98 -28.66
C ILE A 760 -23.83 34.97 -29.32
N GLU A 761 -24.24 34.72 -30.57
CA GLU A 761 -25.21 35.56 -31.28
C GLU A 761 -26.58 35.51 -30.59
N LYS A 762 -27.03 34.29 -30.23
CA LYS A 762 -28.28 34.10 -29.48
C LYS A 762 -28.20 34.72 -28.09
N MET A 763 -27.02 34.68 -27.44
CA MET A 763 -26.80 35.34 -26.16
C MET A 763 -26.98 36.87 -26.28
N LEU A 764 -26.43 37.48 -27.33
CA LEU A 764 -26.59 38.92 -27.56
C LEU A 764 -28.03 39.30 -27.93
N ASP A 765 -28.72 38.48 -28.72
CA ASP A 765 -30.15 38.66 -29.01
C ASP A 765 -30.98 38.58 -27.73
N LEU A 766 -30.66 37.62 -26.84
CA LEU A 766 -31.30 37.48 -25.55
C LEU A 766 -31.04 38.68 -24.64
N ILE A 767 -29.80 39.19 -24.60
CA ILE A 767 -29.47 40.41 -23.85
C ILE A 767 -30.30 41.60 -24.35
N LYS A 768 -30.44 41.76 -25.67
CA LYS A 768 -31.24 42.83 -26.27
C LYS A 768 -32.74 42.67 -25.99
N GLU A 769 -33.25 41.43 -26.02
CA GLU A 769 -34.64 41.12 -25.70
C GLU A 769 -34.96 41.42 -24.22
N MET A 770 -34.03 41.09 -23.31
CA MET A 770 -34.18 41.31 -21.87
C MET A 770 -33.95 42.76 -21.46
N PHE A 771 -32.99 43.45 -22.09
CA PHE A 771 -32.57 44.80 -21.74
C PHE A 771 -32.50 45.70 -22.99
N PRO A 772 -33.64 46.07 -23.60
CA PRO A 772 -33.68 46.82 -24.86
C PRO A 772 -33.02 48.20 -24.79
N ASP A 773 -32.98 48.82 -23.59
CA ASP A 773 -32.39 50.14 -23.37
C ASP A 773 -30.87 50.08 -23.07
N ARG A 774 -30.30 48.89 -22.79
CA ARG A 774 -28.88 48.73 -22.50
C ARG A 774 -28.13 48.34 -23.77
N LYS A 775 -27.32 49.26 -24.29
CA LYS A 775 -26.63 49.10 -25.58
C LYS A 775 -25.15 48.72 -25.43
N LYS A 776 -24.52 49.00 -24.30
CA LYS A 776 -23.07 48.78 -24.11
C LYS A 776 -22.80 47.49 -23.33
N ILE A 777 -22.18 46.50 -23.98
CA ILE A 777 -21.87 45.18 -23.41
C ILE A 777 -20.37 45.10 -23.11
N GLY A 778 -20.02 44.97 -21.84
CA GLY A 778 -18.67 44.84 -21.33
C GLY A 778 -18.15 43.40 -21.42
N MET A 779 -17.01 43.18 -22.06
CA MET A 779 -16.34 41.88 -22.14
C MET A 779 -14.88 42.00 -21.70
N VAL A 780 -14.46 41.17 -20.73
CA VAL A 780 -13.04 40.92 -20.47
C VAL A 780 -12.63 39.71 -21.31
N TRP A 781 -11.45 39.78 -21.93
CA TRP A 781 -10.97 38.73 -22.82
C TRP A 781 -9.44 38.65 -22.78
N ASN A 782 -8.89 37.45 -23.00
CA ASN A 782 -7.46 37.24 -23.09
C ASN A 782 -7.01 37.15 -24.56
N SER A 783 -6.12 38.06 -24.97
CA SER A 783 -5.59 38.09 -26.33
C SER A 783 -4.69 36.91 -26.67
N SER A 784 -4.19 36.19 -25.67
CA SER A 784 -3.42 34.97 -25.83
C SER A 784 -4.29 33.72 -25.96
N GLU A 785 -5.61 33.82 -25.77
CA GLU A 785 -6.55 32.71 -25.91
C GLU A 785 -7.34 32.80 -27.23
N ALA A 786 -7.10 31.85 -28.14
CA ALA A 786 -7.73 31.86 -29.46
C ALA A 786 -9.27 31.73 -29.40
N ASN A 787 -9.81 31.01 -28.40
CA ASN A 787 -11.25 30.91 -28.11
C ASN A 787 -11.84 32.27 -27.77
N SER A 788 -11.20 32.99 -26.85
CA SER A 788 -11.65 34.28 -26.37
C SER A 788 -11.73 35.30 -27.51
N GLU A 789 -10.68 35.36 -28.34
CA GLU A 789 -10.67 36.20 -29.53
C GLU A 789 -11.74 35.79 -30.55
N ALA A 790 -11.95 34.48 -30.77
CA ALA A 790 -12.96 34.00 -31.72
C ALA A 790 -14.38 34.38 -31.31
N VAL A 791 -14.71 34.25 -30.02
CA VAL A 791 -16.00 34.69 -29.47
C VAL A 791 -16.15 36.20 -29.58
N LEU A 792 -15.11 36.96 -29.25
CA LEU A 792 -15.14 38.42 -29.32
C LEU A 792 -15.38 38.96 -30.74
N ILE A 793 -14.74 38.38 -31.76
CA ILE A 793 -14.94 38.77 -33.16
C ILE A 793 -16.40 38.56 -33.58
N LYS A 794 -16.98 37.38 -33.26
CA LYS A 794 -18.38 37.10 -33.55
C LYS A 794 -19.32 38.03 -32.77
N ALA A 795 -19.04 38.23 -31.48
CA ALA A 795 -19.81 39.14 -30.63
C ALA A 795 -19.82 40.57 -31.19
N ARG A 796 -18.66 41.13 -31.54
CA ARG A 796 -18.57 42.47 -32.17
C ARG A 796 -19.36 42.57 -33.47
N THR A 797 -19.28 41.52 -34.30
CA THR A 797 -19.92 41.50 -35.62
C THR A 797 -21.44 41.49 -35.49
N HIS A 798 -21.97 40.59 -34.65
CA HIS A 798 -23.41 40.48 -34.41
C HIS A 798 -23.95 41.70 -33.65
N ALA A 799 -23.25 42.17 -32.61
CA ALA A 799 -23.63 43.35 -31.84
C ALA A 799 -23.86 44.58 -32.74
N LYS A 800 -22.96 44.82 -33.71
CA LYS A 800 -23.11 45.90 -34.70
C LYS A 800 -24.38 45.77 -35.54
N GLN A 801 -24.76 44.54 -35.93
CA GLN A 801 -25.96 44.28 -36.73
C GLN A 801 -27.24 44.56 -35.94
N ILE A 802 -27.24 44.25 -34.63
CA ILE A 802 -28.41 44.41 -33.77
C ILE A 802 -28.40 45.71 -32.96
N GLY A 803 -27.45 46.62 -33.19
CA GLY A 803 -27.40 47.94 -32.56
C GLY A 803 -26.89 47.96 -31.11
N LEU A 804 -26.08 46.96 -30.72
CA LEU A 804 -25.30 46.93 -29.49
C LEU A 804 -23.84 47.32 -29.75
N GLU A 805 -23.16 47.79 -28.70
CA GLU A 805 -21.75 48.16 -28.70
C GLU A 805 -20.99 47.24 -27.73
N ILE A 806 -19.95 46.54 -28.21
CA ILE A 806 -19.06 45.78 -27.33
C ILE A 806 -17.97 46.71 -26.79
N VAL A 807 -17.92 46.84 -25.47
CA VAL A 807 -16.86 47.53 -24.73
C VAL A 807 -15.93 46.45 -24.18
N GLU A 808 -14.67 46.49 -24.57
CA GLU A 808 -13.73 45.40 -24.26
C GLU A 808 -12.50 45.88 -23.49
N VAL A 809 -11.96 44.98 -22.67
CA VAL A 809 -10.68 45.13 -21.98
C VAL A 809 -9.92 43.81 -22.06
N THR A 810 -8.65 43.88 -22.44
CA THR A 810 -7.78 42.71 -22.56
C THR A 810 -7.09 42.41 -21.24
N VAL A 811 -6.96 41.14 -20.89
CA VAL A 811 -6.14 40.63 -19.77
C VAL A 811 -5.17 39.57 -20.26
N THR A 812 -4.15 39.25 -19.46
CA THR A 812 -3.21 38.15 -19.78
C THR A 812 -3.16 37.07 -18.70
N ASN A 813 -3.67 37.35 -17.49
CA ASN A 813 -3.68 36.42 -16.37
C ASN A 813 -4.88 36.69 -15.43
N PRO A 814 -5.25 35.74 -14.56
CA PRO A 814 -6.45 35.85 -13.73
C PRO A 814 -6.41 37.00 -12.70
N THR A 815 -5.23 37.51 -12.33
CA THR A 815 -5.11 38.57 -11.31
C THR A 815 -5.52 39.95 -11.83
N GLU A 816 -5.45 40.17 -13.14
CA GLU A 816 -5.83 41.42 -13.80
C GLU A 816 -7.34 41.60 -13.97
N VAL A 817 -8.11 40.51 -13.85
CA VAL A 817 -9.55 40.46 -14.15
C VAL A 817 -10.35 41.51 -13.35
N LEU A 818 -10.02 41.71 -12.07
CA LEU A 818 -10.72 42.70 -11.24
C LEU A 818 -10.53 44.14 -11.75
N GLU A 819 -9.30 44.51 -12.11
CA GLU A 819 -8.99 45.84 -12.61
C GLU A 819 -9.57 46.06 -14.02
N ALA A 820 -9.48 45.04 -14.88
CA ALA A 820 -10.10 45.06 -16.19
C ALA A 820 -11.62 45.24 -16.12
N SER A 821 -12.26 44.56 -15.17
CA SER A 821 -13.69 44.71 -14.91
C SER A 821 -14.06 46.13 -14.45
N ARG A 822 -13.26 46.75 -13.57
CA ARG A 822 -13.46 48.16 -13.20
C ARG A 822 -13.30 49.11 -14.38
N SER A 823 -12.36 48.83 -15.28
CA SER A 823 -12.14 49.61 -16.51
C SER A 823 -13.35 49.55 -17.45
N LEU A 824 -14.03 48.40 -17.57
CA LEU A 824 -15.29 48.28 -18.33
C LEU A 824 -16.37 49.24 -17.80
N ILE A 825 -16.49 49.38 -16.48
CA ILE A 825 -17.46 50.27 -15.83
C ILE A 825 -17.14 51.72 -16.16
N LEU A 826 -15.87 52.11 -16.05
CA LEU A 826 -15.41 53.47 -16.40
C LEU A 826 -15.67 53.81 -17.88
N LYS A 827 -15.61 52.80 -18.77
CA LYS A 827 -15.96 52.93 -20.19
C LYS A 827 -17.47 52.91 -20.46
N GLY A 828 -18.29 52.77 -19.43
CA GLY A 828 -19.76 52.83 -19.50
C GLY A 828 -20.43 51.53 -19.92
N ALA A 829 -19.82 50.37 -19.65
CA ALA A 829 -20.49 49.08 -19.85
C ALA A 829 -21.76 48.98 -18.99
N GLN A 830 -22.87 48.56 -19.60
CA GLN A 830 -24.20 48.49 -18.99
C GLN A 830 -24.65 47.06 -18.71
N VAL A 831 -24.01 46.07 -19.34
CA VAL A 831 -24.18 44.62 -19.16
C VAL A 831 -22.79 44.02 -19.22
N PHE A 832 -22.47 43.05 -18.38
CA PHE A 832 -21.22 42.29 -18.46
C PHE A 832 -21.49 40.95 -19.14
N LEU A 833 -20.60 40.51 -20.02
CA LEU A 833 -20.72 39.25 -20.73
C LEU A 833 -19.41 38.48 -20.64
N ASN A 834 -19.43 37.34 -19.95
CA ASN A 834 -18.38 36.35 -20.03
C ASN A 834 -18.54 35.54 -21.32
N GLY A 835 -17.51 35.58 -22.16
CA GLY A 835 -17.45 34.92 -23.46
C GLY A 835 -16.84 33.52 -23.43
N GLY A 836 -16.61 32.90 -22.27
CA GLY A 836 -15.99 31.57 -22.18
C GLY A 836 -14.48 31.63 -22.26
N ASP A 837 -13.90 32.65 -21.62
CA ASP A 837 -12.47 32.86 -21.50
C ASP A 837 -11.95 32.12 -20.27
N ASN A 838 -10.96 31.22 -20.43
CA ASN A 838 -10.53 30.37 -19.32
C ASN A 838 -9.84 31.20 -18.23
N THR A 839 -9.05 32.21 -18.61
CA THR A 839 -8.41 33.15 -17.68
C THR A 839 -9.42 33.92 -16.83
N LEU A 840 -10.52 34.38 -17.44
CA LEU A 840 -11.63 35.03 -16.75
C LEU A 840 -12.34 34.05 -15.82
N ASN A 841 -12.65 32.83 -16.28
CA ASN A 841 -13.37 31.82 -15.52
C ASN A 841 -12.67 31.45 -14.20
N VAL A 842 -11.33 31.39 -14.20
CA VAL A 842 -10.53 31.17 -12.98
C VAL A 842 -10.76 32.25 -11.92
N SER A 843 -11.02 33.49 -12.33
CA SER A 843 -11.27 34.65 -11.47
C SER A 843 -12.69 35.21 -11.62
N PHE A 844 -13.67 34.35 -11.95
CA PHE A 844 -15.03 34.79 -12.28
C PHE A 844 -15.69 35.56 -11.13
N ASP A 845 -15.42 35.18 -9.89
CA ASP A 845 -15.88 35.91 -8.69
C ASP A 845 -15.44 37.39 -8.69
N SER A 846 -14.24 37.70 -9.18
CA SER A 846 -13.75 39.08 -9.27
C SER A 846 -14.49 39.87 -10.36
N PHE A 847 -14.84 39.21 -11.46
CA PHE A 847 -15.63 39.78 -12.55
C PHE A 847 -17.06 40.10 -12.08
N VAL A 848 -17.71 39.16 -11.41
CA VAL A 848 -19.04 39.34 -10.79
C VAL A 848 -19.01 40.43 -9.73
N LYS A 849 -18.04 40.40 -8.81
CA LYS A 849 -17.93 41.40 -7.73
C LYS A 849 -17.84 42.85 -8.25
N ALA A 850 -17.13 43.05 -9.36
CA ALA A 850 -17.04 44.37 -9.99
C ALA A 850 -18.39 44.83 -10.57
N ALA A 851 -19.12 43.93 -11.24
CA ALA A 851 -20.44 44.18 -11.80
C ALA A 851 -21.50 44.43 -10.71
N ASP A 852 -21.49 43.61 -9.67
CA ASP A 852 -22.37 43.68 -8.50
C ASP A 852 -22.31 45.05 -7.82
N SER A 853 -21.09 45.60 -7.65
CA SER A 853 -20.86 46.91 -7.04
C SER A 853 -21.54 48.08 -7.79
N ASN A 854 -21.98 47.86 -9.03
CA ASN A 854 -22.62 48.86 -9.88
C ASN A 854 -23.99 48.42 -10.41
N SER A 855 -24.58 47.33 -9.88
CA SER A 855 -25.84 46.75 -10.36
C SER A 855 -25.87 46.50 -11.88
N ILE A 856 -24.75 46.01 -12.42
CA ILE A 856 -24.63 45.63 -13.82
C ILE A 856 -24.95 44.14 -13.95
N PRO A 857 -25.92 43.72 -14.80
CA PRO A 857 -26.23 42.31 -14.99
C PRO A 857 -25.07 41.59 -15.68
N VAL A 858 -24.73 40.40 -15.17
CA VAL A 858 -23.69 39.52 -15.74
C VAL A 858 -24.36 38.40 -16.53
N PHE A 859 -23.96 38.21 -17.78
CA PHE A 859 -24.33 37.10 -18.64
C PHE A 859 -23.11 36.22 -18.88
N SER A 860 -23.29 34.91 -19.02
CA SER A 860 -22.20 33.97 -19.25
C SER A 860 -22.54 32.96 -20.34
N VAL A 861 -21.60 32.63 -21.22
CA VAL A 861 -21.79 31.49 -22.13
C VAL A 861 -21.48 30.15 -21.47
N ASP A 862 -21.05 30.13 -20.22
CA ASP A 862 -20.79 28.92 -19.44
C ASP A 862 -21.91 28.67 -18.44
N SER A 863 -22.61 27.53 -18.57
CA SER A 863 -23.83 27.20 -17.82
C SER A 863 -23.63 27.15 -16.31
N GLU A 864 -22.48 26.66 -15.85
CA GLU A 864 -22.20 26.46 -14.42
C GLU A 864 -21.93 27.76 -13.65
N LEU A 865 -21.62 28.85 -14.35
CA LEU A 865 -21.27 30.12 -13.72
C LEU A 865 -22.49 30.92 -13.23
N VAL A 866 -23.71 30.43 -13.47
CA VAL A 866 -24.94 31.01 -12.90
C VAL A 866 -24.97 30.88 -11.38
N GLU A 867 -24.44 29.78 -10.85
CA GLU A 867 -24.32 29.55 -9.41
C GLU A 867 -23.27 30.49 -8.78
N GLN A 868 -22.27 30.92 -9.56
CA GLN A 868 -21.22 31.87 -9.16
C GLN A 868 -21.57 33.35 -9.39
N GLY A 869 -22.82 33.67 -9.75
CA GLY A 869 -23.31 35.05 -9.81
C GLY A 869 -23.63 35.60 -11.21
N ALA A 870 -23.64 34.78 -12.26
CA ALA A 870 -24.23 35.18 -13.54
C ALA A 870 -25.77 35.23 -13.44
N LEU A 871 -26.38 36.30 -13.97
CA LEU A 871 -27.84 36.46 -14.09
C LEU A 871 -28.44 35.43 -15.06
N VAL A 872 -27.75 35.19 -16.17
CA VAL A 872 -28.15 34.25 -17.21
C VAL A 872 -26.92 33.52 -17.72
N ALA A 873 -27.06 32.22 -17.97
CA ALA A 873 -26.14 31.51 -18.84
C ALA A 873 -26.84 30.83 -20.01
N LEU A 874 -26.19 30.86 -21.17
CA LEU A 874 -26.62 30.17 -22.37
C LEU A 874 -25.38 29.61 -23.05
N GLY A 875 -25.16 28.31 -22.86
CA GLY A 875 -23.90 27.65 -23.17
C GLY A 875 -24.05 26.21 -23.65
N PRO A 876 -23.00 25.59 -24.19
CA PRO A 876 -22.96 24.15 -24.43
C PRO A 876 -23.16 23.34 -23.13
N ASN A 877 -23.75 22.14 -23.24
CA ASN A 877 -23.76 21.18 -22.14
C ASN A 877 -22.37 20.50 -22.03
N TYR A 878 -21.55 20.93 -21.06
CA TYR A 878 -20.18 20.44 -20.92
C TYR A 878 -20.05 18.98 -20.48
N TYR A 879 -21.03 18.45 -19.74
CA TYR A 879 -21.08 17.01 -19.45
C TYR A 879 -21.27 16.22 -20.74
N GLN A 880 -22.21 16.65 -21.60
CA GLN A 880 -22.43 16.00 -22.89
C GLN A 880 -21.22 16.14 -23.82
N THR A 881 -20.58 17.31 -23.86
CA THR A 881 -19.31 17.53 -24.58
C THR A 881 -18.22 16.54 -24.15
N GLY A 882 -18.11 16.29 -22.84
CA GLY A 882 -17.20 15.29 -22.28
C GLY A 882 -17.57 13.87 -22.66
N TYR A 883 -18.86 13.51 -22.52
CA TYR A 883 -19.37 12.18 -22.86
C TYR A 883 -19.11 11.83 -24.33
N ASP A 884 -19.44 12.73 -25.26
CA ASP A 884 -19.18 12.55 -26.68
C ASP A 884 -17.67 12.39 -26.97
N GLY A 885 -16.82 13.15 -26.25
CA GLY A 885 -15.37 13.02 -26.32
C GLY A 885 -14.86 11.66 -25.84
N GLY A 886 -15.43 11.14 -24.74
CA GLY A 886 -15.15 9.80 -24.24
C GLY A 886 -15.59 8.68 -25.18
N VAL A 887 -16.69 8.88 -25.93
CA VAL A 887 -17.11 7.95 -26.98
C VAL A 887 -16.09 7.90 -28.13
N TYR A 888 -15.58 9.05 -28.57
CA TYR A 888 -14.51 9.13 -29.58
C TYR A 888 -13.22 8.46 -29.08
N LEU A 889 -12.86 8.72 -27.83
CA LEU A 889 -11.71 8.11 -27.19
C LEU A 889 -11.81 6.58 -27.16
N ALA A 890 -12.97 6.04 -26.77
CA ALA A 890 -13.22 4.60 -26.76
C ALA A 890 -13.13 3.96 -28.15
N ARG A 891 -13.58 4.65 -29.20
CA ARG A 891 -13.46 4.18 -30.60
C ARG A 891 -12.00 4.08 -31.04
N VAL A 892 -11.20 5.08 -30.70
CA VAL A 892 -9.77 5.11 -31.02
C VAL A 892 -8.97 4.08 -30.22
N LEU A 893 -9.35 3.84 -28.95
CA LEU A 893 -8.82 2.74 -28.14
C LEU A 893 -9.14 1.36 -28.72
N LYS A 894 -10.27 1.20 -29.43
CA LYS A 894 -10.63 -0.03 -30.17
C LYS A 894 -9.88 -0.20 -31.49
N GLY A 895 -9.02 0.74 -31.85
CA GLY A 895 -8.19 0.67 -33.06
C GLY A 895 -8.71 1.44 -34.26
N GLU A 896 -9.81 2.21 -34.12
CA GLU A 896 -10.24 3.12 -35.17
C GLU A 896 -9.22 4.24 -35.37
N ASP A 897 -9.00 4.63 -36.63
CA ASP A 897 -8.03 5.66 -36.99
C ASP A 897 -8.63 7.06 -36.75
N PRO A 898 -8.03 7.92 -35.90
CA PRO A 898 -8.47 9.30 -35.73
C PRO A 898 -8.69 10.06 -37.04
N ALA A 899 -7.91 9.78 -38.09
CA ALA A 899 -8.02 10.44 -39.39
C ALA A 899 -9.38 10.20 -40.09
N THR A 900 -10.11 9.15 -39.70
CA THR A 900 -11.41 8.78 -40.29
C THR A 900 -12.60 9.37 -39.52
N LEU A 901 -12.34 9.97 -38.35
CA LEU A 901 -13.36 10.47 -37.44
C LEU A 901 -13.53 11.98 -37.64
N PRO A 902 -14.69 12.46 -38.13
CA PRO A 902 -14.90 13.88 -38.30
C PRO A 902 -14.99 14.60 -36.95
N ILE A 903 -14.55 15.86 -36.89
CA ILE A 903 -14.75 16.71 -35.72
C ILE A 903 -16.24 17.04 -35.59
N LEU A 904 -16.81 16.77 -34.42
CA LEU A 904 -18.22 17.08 -34.14
C LEU A 904 -18.34 18.33 -33.28
N GLN A 905 -19.49 18.99 -33.34
CA GLN A 905 -19.84 20.08 -32.45
C GLN A 905 -20.98 19.66 -31.53
N THR A 906 -20.82 19.94 -30.24
CA THR A 906 -21.89 19.78 -29.24
C THR A 906 -23.06 20.69 -29.62
N LYS A 907 -24.21 20.08 -29.92
CA LYS A 907 -25.44 20.80 -30.29
C LYS A 907 -26.31 21.13 -29.09
N GLU A 908 -26.19 20.35 -28.03
CA GLU A 908 -26.95 20.53 -26.80
C GLU A 908 -26.46 21.76 -26.06
N THR A 909 -27.38 22.66 -25.74
CA THR A 909 -27.12 23.88 -25.00
C THR A 909 -28.02 23.95 -23.79
N LEU A 910 -27.52 24.51 -22.70
CA LEU A 910 -28.28 24.78 -21.48
C LEU A 910 -28.54 26.28 -21.37
N PHE A 911 -29.81 26.65 -21.31
CA PHE A 911 -30.27 27.99 -21.00
C PHE A 911 -30.74 28.06 -19.54
N ILE A 912 -30.00 28.79 -18.71
CA ILE A 912 -30.22 28.91 -17.28
C ILE A 912 -30.44 30.37 -16.90
N ILE A 913 -31.47 30.64 -16.09
CA ILE A 913 -31.77 32.00 -15.58
C ILE A 913 -31.75 32.01 -14.05
N ASN A 914 -31.10 33.01 -13.46
CA ASN A 914 -31.12 33.28 -12.02
C ASN A 914 -32.10 34.40 -11.65
N MET A 915 -33.30 34.01 -11.26
CA MET A 915 -34.35 34.94 -10.84
C MET A 915 -34.04 35.63 -9.50
N ASP A 916 -33.14 35.08 -8.68
CA ASP A 916 -32.70 35.72 -7.42
C ASP A 916 -31.88 36.97 -7.69
N LEU A 917 -30.97 36.89 -8.66
CA LEU A 917 -30.19 38.04 -9.10
C LEU A 917 -31.06 39.06 -9.85
N ALA A 918 -32.03 38.59 -10.64
CA ALA A 918 -33.00 39.47 -11.29
C ALA A 918 -33.73 40.33 -10.26
N ARG A 919 -34.17 39.73 -9.14
CA ARG A 919 -34.81 40.45 -8.03
C ARG A 919 -33.82 41.32 -7.26
N LYS A 920 -32.60 40.83 -6.96
CA LYS A 920 -31.55 41.60 -6.27
C LYS A 920 -31.29 42.95 -6.95
N TYR A 921 -31.31 42.97 -8.28
CA TYR A 921 -31.05 44.17 -9.08
C TYR A 921 -32.31 44.88 -9.61
N ASN A 922 -33.51 44.48 -9.15
CA ASN A 922 -34.79 45.02 -9.62
C ASN A 922 -34.98 44.96 -11.15
N PHE A 923 -34.51 43.89 -11.80
CA PHE A 923 -34.74 43.63 -13.21
C PHE A 923 -36.06 42.89 -13.44
N SER A 924 -36.94 43.49 -14.24
CA SER A 924 -38.17 42.85 -14.70
C SER A 924 -37.88 42.00 -15.94
N ILE A 925 -37.80 40.67 -15.78
CA ILE A 925 -37.64 39.72 -16.89
C ILE A 925 -39.01 39.26 -17.38
N ASN A 926 -39.24 39.33 -18.68
CA ASN A 926 -40.48 38.88 -19.31
C ASN A 926 -40.70 37.37 -19.06
N GLU A 927 -41.90 36.99 -18.61
CA GLU A 927 -42.27 35.60 -18.30
C GLU A 927 -42.13 34.65 -19.51
N ALA A 928 -42.30 35.17 -20.73
CA ALA A 928 -42.08 34.41 -21.95
C ALA A 928 -40.61 33.95 -22.10
N ILE A 929 -39.66 34.75 -21.63
CA ILE A 929 -38.23 34.42 -21.64
C ILE A 929 -37.94 33.35 -20.59
N VAL A 930 -38.53 33.49 -19.39
CA VAL A 930 -38.38 32.53 -18.29
C VAL A 930 -38.88 31.14 -18.68
N LYS A 931 -39.99 31.06 -19.44
CA LYS A 931 -40.53 29.79 -19.94
C LYS A 931 -39.65 29.10 -21.00
N ARG A 932 -38.71 29.82 -21.63
CA ARG A 932 -37.74 29.23 -22.57
C ARG A 932 -36.53 28.61 -21.87
N ALA A 933 -36.30 28.90 -20.59
CA ALA A 933 -35.13 28.40 -19.85
C ALA A 933 -35.27 26.92 -19.50
N ASP A 934 -34.18 26.18 -19.69
CA ASP A 934 -34.06 24.76 -19.33
C ASP A 934 -33.97 24.59 -17.80
N LYS A 935 -33.31 25.53 -17.12
CA LYS A 935 -33.24 25.60 -15.65
C LYS A 935 -33.48 27.03 -15.17
N VAL A 936 -34.34 27.20 -14.17
CA VAL A 936 -34.57 28.49 -13.52
C VAL A 936 -34.17 28.38 -12.06
N ILE A 937 -33.15 29.14 -11.67
CA ILE A 937 -32.74 29.30 -10.27
C ILE A 937 -33.63 30.39 -9.67
N ASP A 938 -34.58 29.98 -8.85
CA ASP A 938 -35.53 30.86 -8.19
C ASP A 938 -35.67 30.44 -6.74
N SER A 939 -34.83 31.02 -5.87
CA SER A 939 -34.92 30.82 -4.42
C SER A 939 -36.22 31.35 -3.83
N THR A 940 -37.10 32.08 -4.55
CA THR A 940 -38.44 32.41 -4.01
C THR A 940 -39.50 31.35 -4.32
N LYS A 941 -39.26 30.50 -5.33
CA LYS A 941 -40.11 29.33 -5.62
C LYS A 941 -39.73 28.13 -4.76
N ASN A 942 -38.46 28.04 -4.33
CA ASN A 942 -37.96 26.97 -3.46
C ASN A 942 -37.44 27.44 -2.09
N ALA A 943 -37.51 28.73 -1.76
CA ALA A 943 -37.17 29.24 -0.44
C ALA A 943 -37.95 30.53 -0.11
N VAL A 944 -38.01 30.79 1.19
CA VAL A 944 -38.53 32.01 1.77
C VAL A 944 -37.59 33.16 1.36
N ALA A 945 -38.12 34.23 0.75
CA ALA A 945 -37.33 35.37 0.27
C ALA A 945 -36.49 36.02 1.40
N ILE A 946 -35.17 36.18 1.20
CA ILE A 946 -34.33 36.98 2.11
C ILE A 946 -33.41 37.93 1.31
N THR A 947 -33.70 39.24 1.39
CA THR A 947 -32.85 40.34 0.92
C THR A 947 -31.63 40.49 1.85
N PRO A 948 -30.42 40.83 1.35
CA PRO A 948 -29.25 41.00 2.22
C PRO A 948 -29.44 42.12 3.23
N ILE A 949 -29.02 41.90 4.48
CA ILE A 949 -29.27 42.83 5.60
C ILE A 949 -28.22 43.98 5.63
N ASP A 950 -27.06 43.81 4.98
CA ASP A 950 -25.88 44.70 5.10
C ASP A 950 -25.08 44.77 3.78
N ASP A 951 -24.60 45.98 3.40
CA ASP A 951 -23.80 46.26 2.19
C ASP A 951 -22.31 45.91 2.35
N ARG A 952 -21.82 45.74 3.59
CA ARG A 952 -20.40 45.43 3.86
C ARG A 952 -20.05 44.02 3.38
N GLN A 953 -19.07 43.90 2.48
CA GLN A 953 -18.52 42.59 2.09
C GLN A 953 -17.76 41.97 3.25
N ARG A 954 -18.18 40.77 3.66
CA ARG A 954 -17.55 39.99 4.74
C ARG A 954 -16.70 38.87 4.14
N LYS A 955 -15.61 38.47 4.81
CA LYS A 955 -14.74 37.37 4.39
C LYS A 955 -14.83 36.20 5.35
N LEU A 956 -15.11 35.02 4.81
CA LEU A 956 -15.06 33.76 5.53
C LEU A 956 -13.89 32.95 5.00
N VAL A 957 -13.08 32.37 5.88
CA VAL A 957 -12.02 31.42 5.47
C VAL A 957 -12.40 30.02 5.90
N ILE A 958 -12.29 29.05 4.99
CA ILE A 958 -12.33 27.62 5.30
C ILE A 958 -10.89 27.11 5.33
N PHE A 959 -10.43 26.65 6.49
CA PHE A 959 -9.07 26.16 6.69
C PHE A 959 -9.07 24.65 6.95
N ARG A 960 -8.50 23.90 6.01
CA ARG A 960 -8.29 22.46 6.04
C ARG A 960 -6.82 22.11 6.34
N PHE A 961 -6.55 21.05 7.11
CA PHE A 961 -5.16 20.69 7.44
C PHE A 961 -4.43 19.90 6.34
N SER A 962 -5.12 18.99 5.65
CA SER A 962 -4.57 18.13 4.58
C SER A 962 -5.65 17.73 3.56
N ASP A 963 -5.26 17.23 2.38
CA ASP A 963 -6.17 16.80 1.29
C ASP A 963 -6.73 15.38 1.47
N ASN A 964 -7.00 14.93 2.69
CA ASN A 964 -7.60 13.61 2.87
C ASN A 964 -9.08 13.60 2.40
N PRO A 965 -9.60 12.47 1.89
CA PRO A 965 -10.96 12.40 1.33
C PRO A 965 -12.07 12.84 2.32
N LEU A 966 -11.92 12.48 3.59
CA LEU A 966 -12.87 12.82 4.67
C LEU A 966 -13.04 14.34 4.84
N LEU A 967 -11.93 15.09 4.87
CA LEU A 967 -11.94 16.54 5.04
C LEU A 967 -12.45 17.24 3.78
N VAL A 968 -12.18 16.68 2.60
CA VAL A 968 -12.73 17.18 1.32
C VAL A 968 -14.25 17.02 1.29
N GLU A 969 -14.79 15.87 1.70
CA GLU A 969 -16.24 15.67 1.77
C GLU A 969 -16.91 16.57 2.83
N THR A 970 -16.25 16.80 3.97
CA THR A 970 -16.73 17.76 4.98
C THR A 970 -16.81 19.18 4.41
N GLU A 971 -15.79 19.60 3.65
CA GLU A 971 -15.76 20.89 2.97
C GLU A 971 -16.89 21.02 1.96
N ARG A 972 -17.16 19.97 1.16
CA ARG A 972 -18.27 19.94 0.21
C ARG A 972 -19.62 20.09 0.91
N GLY A 973 -19.85 19.40 2.03
CA GLY A 973 -21.06 19.53 2.82
C GLY A 973 -21.26 20.94 3.40
N ILE A 974 -20.18 21.56 3.87
CA ILE A 974 -20.20 22.95 4.34
C ILE A 974 -20.62 23.90 3.22
N LEU A 975 -20.02 23.77 2.04
CA LEU A 975 -20.32 24.64 0.91
C LEU A 975 -21.76 24.47 0.43
N ASN A 976 -22.23 23.24 0.31
CA ASN A 976 -23.60 22.94 -0.10
C ASN A 976 -24.64 23.58 0.83
N GLU A 977 -24.53 23.43 2.15
CA GLU A 977 -25.51 24.01 3.08
C GLU A 977 -25.37 25.55 3.20
N LEU A 978 -24.16 26.11 3.14
CA LEU A 978 -23.97 27.56 3.10
C LEU A 978 -24.60 28.19 1.84
N GLU A 979 -24.56 27.47 0.73
CA GLU A 979 -25.22 27.87 -0.52
C GLU A 979 -26.75 27.71 -0.43
N GLU A 980 -27.25 26.56 0.00
CA GLU A 980 -28.69 26.26 0.13
C GLU A 980 -29.39 27.20 1.12
N SER A 981 -28.75 27.53 2.23
CA SER A 981 -29.29 28.47 3.21
C SER A 981 -29.39 29.92 2.71
N GLY A 982 -28.69 30.24 1.62
CA GLY A 982 -28.58 31.60 1.08
C GLY A 982 -27.87 32.59 2.01
N ILE A 983 -27.21 32.12 3.08
CA ILE A 983 -26.61 32.98 4.11
C ILE A 983 -25.49 33.86 3.56
N THR A 984 -24.72 33.32 2.63
CA THR A 984 -23.60 33.98 1.97
C THR A 984 -24.09 35.16 1.14
N LYS A 985 -25.24 34.98 0.48
CA LYS A 985 -25.95 36.03 -0.25
C LYS A 985 -26.58 37.04 0.72
N LYS A 986 -27.21 36.58 1.82
CA LYS A 986 -27.84 37.45 2.84
C LYS A 986 -26.88 38.41 3.55
N TYR A 987 -25.61 38.07 3.71
CA TYR A 987 -24.61 38.92 4.39
C TYR A 987 -23.41 39.29 3.52
N ASN A 988 -23.49 39.12 2.20
CA ASN A 988 -22.44 39.46 1.24
C ASN A 988 -21.06 38.87 1.62
N ILE A 989 -21.01 37.54 1.85
CA ILE A 989 -19.81 36.83 2.31
C ILE A 989 -19.05 36.22 1.12
N THR A 990 -17.74 36.48 1.04
CA THR A 990 -16.80 35.77 0.16
C THR A 990 -16.06 34.67 0.93
N ILE A 991 -16.00 33.47 0.37
CA ILE A 991 -15.32 32.31 0.98
C ILE A 991 -13.93 32.15 0.36
N GLU A 992 -12.89 32.02 1.18
CA GLU A 992 -11.53 31.70 0.75
C GLU A 992 -11.06 30.37 1.38
N PHE A 993 -10.26 29.60 0.66
CA PHE A 993 -9.76 28.29 1.12
C PHE A 993 -8.28 28.36 1.50
N LYS A 994 -7.90 27.67 2.57
CA LYS A 994 -6.51 27.50 3.00
C LYS A 994 -6.23 26.03 3.30
N ASN A 995 -5.02 25.59 2.97
CA ASN A 995 -4.54 24.24 3.26
C ASN A 995 -3.07 24.28 3.74
N SER A 996 -2.73 23.44 4.71
CA SER A 996 -1.38 23.30 5.27
C SER A 996 -0.62 22.03 4.87
N GLN A 997 -1.16 21.23 3.95
CA GLN A 997 -0.50 20.06 3.35
C GLN A 997 0.03 19.03 4.38
N ASN A 998 -0.74 18.80 5.46
CA ASN A 998 -0.36 17.92 6.56
C ASN A 998 0.89 18.38 7.34
N ASP A 999 1.28 19.65 7.24
CA ASP A 999 2.44 20.23 7.94
C ASP A 999 2.01 21.23 9.03
N PHE A 1000 2.39 20.94 10.28
CA PHE A 1000 2.05 21.76 11.44
C PHE A 1000 2.71 23.14 11.43
N THR A 1001 3.91 23.27 10.86
CA THR A 1001 4.61 24.57 10.79
C THR A 1001 3.93 25.48 9.79
N MET A 1002 3.52 24.93 8.64
CA MET A 1002 2.72 25.63 7.64
C MET A 1002 1.35 26.01 8.22
N ALA A 1003 0.70 25.12 8.97
CA ALA A 1003 -0.56 25.43 9.64
C ALA A 1003 -0.45 26.62 10.59
N GLN A 1004 0.68 26.77 11.31
CA GLN A 1004 0.93 27.94 12.15
C GLN A 1004 1.02 29.23 11.33
N SER A 1005 1.72 29.20 10.20
CA SER A 1005 1.79 30.35 9.28
C SER A 1005 0.41 30.71 8.73
N VAL A 1006 -0.40 29.72 8.32
CA VAL A 1006 -1.76 29.94 7.81
C VAL A 1006 -2.66 30.55 8.87
N ALA A 1007 -2.62 30.06 10.11
CA ALA A 1007 -3.41 30.61 11.20
C ALA A 1007 -3.02 32.06 11.54
N GLN A 1008 -1.72 32.38 11.49
CA GLN A 1008 -1.25 33.76 11.65
C GLN A 1008 -1.75 34.66 10.51
N ASP A 1009 -1.75 34.16 9.28
CA ASP A 1009 -2.27 34.88 8.11
C ASP A 1009 -3.76 35.16 8.22
N ILE A 1010 -4.55 34.20 8.70
CA ILE A 1010 -5.99 34.38 8.94
C ILE A 1010 -6.24 35.55 9.91
N VAL A 1011 -5.49 35.63 11.00
CA VAL A 1011 -5.62 36.75 11.95
C VAL A 1011 -5.10 38.06 11.35
N ARG A 1012 -3.97 38.02 10.64
CA ARG A 1012 -3.33 39.20 10.03
C ARG A 1012 -4.20 39.83 8.94
N LEU A 1013 -4.90 39.02 8.15
CA LEU A 1013 -5.73 39.45 7.02
C LEU A 1013 -7.14 39.90 7.45
N ASN A 1014 -7.47 39.82 8.75
CA ASN A 1014 -8.75 40.25 9.33
C ASN A 1014 -9.97 39.64 8.62
N TYR A 1015 -10.05 38.30 8.54
CA TYR A 1015 -11.29 37.64 8.14
C TYR A 1015 -12.42 37.94 9.13
N ASP A 1016 -13.67 37.98 8.64
CA ASP A 1016 -14.86 38.20 9.47
C ASP A 1016 -15.35 36.90 10.12
N TYR A 1017 -15.13 35.75 9.46
CA TYR A 1017 -15.45 34.42 9.99
C TYR A 1017 -14.35 33.42 9.65
N VAL A 1018 -14.13 32.46 10.55
CA VAL A 1018 -13.22 31.34 10.34
C VAL A 1018 -13.97 30.03 10.49
N VAL A 1019 -13.83 29.15 9.52
CA VAL A 1019 -14.27 27.76 9.60
C VAL A 1019 -13.05 26.86 9.52
N THR A 1020 -12.75 26.12 10.59
CA THR A 1020 -11.67 25.11 10.53
C THR A 1020 -12.23 23.72 10.40
N ILE A 1021 -11.66 22.95 9.47
CA ILE A 1021 -11.99 21.55 9.24
C ILE A 1021 -10.78 20.73 9.66
N SER A 1022 -10.96 19.87 10.66
CA SER A 1022 -9.95 19.07 11.40
C SER A 1022 -9.47 19.64 12.74
N THR A 1023 -9.08 18.73 13.63
CA THR A 1023 -8.52 19.03 14.95
C THR A 1023 -7.21 19.82 14.90
N PRO A 1024 -6.22 19.49 14.04
CA PRO A 1024 -4.99 20.30 13.92
C PRO A 1024 -5.25 21.73 13.44
N ALA A 1025 -6.15 21.92 12.48
CA ALA A 1025 -6.52 23.25 11.99
C ALA A 1025 -7.15 24.10 13.10
N LEU A 1026 -8.09 23.52 13.88
CA LEU A 1026 -8.64 24.18 15.07
C LEU A 1026 -7.55 24.49 16.10
N GLN A 1027 -6.67 23.53 16.41
CA GLN A 1027 -5.67 23.67 17.47
C GLN A 1027 -4.76 24.87 17.23
N VAL A 1028 -4.25 24.96 16.01
CA VAL A 1028 -3.34 26.02 15.63
C VAL A 1028 -4.07 27.35 15.50
N THR A 1029 -5.25 27.35 14.88
CA THR A 1029 -6.05 28.57 14.71
C THR A 1029 -6.51 29.13 16.04
N ALA A 1030 -6.95 28.29 16.99
CA ALA A 1030 -7.38 28.73 18.33
C ALA A 1030 -6.23 29.33 19.16
N GLN A 1031 -4.97 29.02 18.87
CA GLN A 1031 -3.83 29.65 19.55
C GLN A 1031 -3.68 31.12 19.14
N PHE A 1032 -3.82 31.43 17.85
CA PHE A 1032 -3.61 32.78 17.31
C PHE A 1032 -4.90 33.62 17.24
N ASN A 1033 -6.03 33.00 16.88
CA ASN A 1033 -7.31 33.67 16.73
C ASN A 1033 -8.03 33.81 18.09
N LYS A 1034 -8.02 35.03 18.63
CA LYS A 1034 -8.69 35.40 19.89
C LYS A 1034 -9.91 36.31 19.71
N LYS A 1035 -10.28 36.64 18.47
CA LYS A 1035 -11.27 37.69 18.19
C LYS A 1035 -12.26 37.33 17.09
N ILE A 1036 -11.80 36.69 16.01
CA ILE A 1036 -12.63 36.39 14.86
C ILE A 1036 -13.59 35.26 15.25
N PRO A 1037 -14.91 35.40 15.00
CA PRO A 1037 -15.86 34.31 15.13
C PRO A 1037 -15.39 33.07 14.38
N HIS A 1038 -15.27 31.97 15.10
CA HIS A 1038 -14.63 30.75 14.63
C HIS A 1038 -15.57 29.56 14.88
N VAL A 1039 -15.98 28.91 13.80
CA VAL A 1039 -16.75 27.67 13.83
C VAL A 1039 -15.87 26.51 13.41
N PHE A 1040 -15.83 25.43 14.16
CA PHE A 1040 -15.08 24.23 13.75
C PHE A 1040 -16.00 23.09 13.33
N GLY A 1041 -15.48 22.20 12.48
CA GLY A 1041 -16.13 20.95 12.07
C GLY A 1041 -15.11 19.82 11.88
N ALA A 1042 -15.59 18.57 11.90
CA ALA A 1042 -14.74 17.37 11.88
C ALA A 1042 -13.63 17.39 12.96
N VAL A 1043 -13.98 17.83 14.17
CA VAL A 1043 -13.08 17.87 15.33
C VAL A 1043 -13.51 16.80 16.32
N THR A 1044 -12.60 15.89 16.68
CA THR A 1044 -12.91 14.75 17.57
C THR A 1044 -13.22 15.21 18.99
N ASP A 1045 -12.32 15.97 19.61
CA ASP A 1045 -12.44 16.35 21.03
C ASP A 1045 -11.92 17.77 21.26
N PRO A 1046 -12.79 18.79 21.12
CA PRO A 1046 -12.42 20.18 21.37
C PRO A 1046 -12.14 20.46 22.86
N TYR A 1047 -12.54 19.55 23.76
CA TYR A 1047 -12.38 19.73 25.20
C TYR A 1047 -10.97 19.38 25.65
N ARG A 1048 -10.47 18.21 25.22
CA ARG A 1048 -9.13 17.71 25.58
C ARG A 1048 -8.01 18.64 25.11
N MET A 1049 -8.20 19.32 23.98
CA MET A 1049 -7.23 20.28 23.44
C MET A 1049 -7.29 21.68 24.09
N GLY A 1050 -8.16 21.89 25.08
CA GLY A 1050 -8.25 23.14 25.83
C GLY A 1050 -8.96 24.29 25.11
N VAL A 1051 -9.68 24.00 24.02
CA VAL A 1051 -10.55 24.97 23.35
C VAL A 1051 -11.86 25.16 24.14
N ALA A 1052 -12.34 24.08 24.77
CA ALA A 1052 -13.53 24.07 25.60
C ALA A 1052 -13.33 23.25 26.89
N LYS A 1053 -14.14 23.50 27.91
CA LYS A 1053 -14.26 22.65 29.11
C LYS A 1053 -15.47 21.73 29.03
N ASN A 1054 -16.56 22.23 28.48
CA ASN A 1054 -17.81 21.51 28.20
C ASN A 1054 -18.55 22.23 27.07
N GLU A 1055 -19.69 21.69 26.66
CA GLU A 1055 -20.51 22.21 25.56
C GLU A 1055 -20.88 23.69 25.69
N ASN A 1056 -21.01 24.23 26.91
CA ASN A 1056 -21.42 25.62 27.18
C ASN A 1056 -20.26 26.52 27.67
N GLU A 1057 -19.11 25.92 28.04
CA GLU A 1057 -17.93 26.63 28.54
C GLU A 1057 -16.76 26.48 27.57
N HIS A 1058 -16.71 27.35 26.57
CA HIS A 1058 -15.66 27.39 25.55
C HIS A 1058 -15.08 28.79 25.36
N GLN A 1059 -13.98 28.90 24.60
CA GLN A 1059 -13.41 30.20 24.25
C GLN A 1059 -14.46 31.11 23.60
N ALA A 1060 -14.47 32.39 23.98
CA ALA A 1060 -15.58 33.30 23.67
C ALA A 1060 -15.85 33.48 22.16
N ASN A 1061 -14.83 33.37 21.31
CA ASN A 1061 -14.98 33.52 19.86
C ASN A 1061 -15.10 32.19 19.12
N ILE A 1062 -15.15 31.05 19.82
CA ILE A 1062 -15.09 29.71 19.20
C ILE A 1062 -16.32 28.90 19.58
N THR A 1063 -17.00 28.33 18.59
CA THR A 1063 -18.03 27.28 18.74
C THR A 1063 -17.84 26.26 17.61
N GLY A 1064 -18.64 25.20 17.53
CA GLY A 1064 -18.52 24.26 16.42
C GLY A 1064 -19.12 22.89 16.65
N VAL A 1065 -19.06 22.08 15.60
CA VAL A 1065 -19.54 20.71 15.59
C VAL A 1065 -18.39 19.79 15.96
N ALA A 1066 -18.52 19.15 17.12
CA ALA A 1066 -17.66 18.03 17.49
C ALA A 1066 -18.18 16.76 16.80
N THR A 1067 -17.25 15.93 16.33
CA THR A 1067 -17.53 14.67 15.65
C THR A 1067 -16.62 13.62 16.27
N PHE A 1068 -16.89 13.28 17.53
CA PHE A 1068 -16.12 12.24 18.21
C PHE A 1068 -16.51 10.89 17.61
N GLN A 1069 -15.58 10.24 16.91
CA GLN A 1069 -15.83 8.95 16.27
C GLN A 1069 -16.45 7.92 17.24
N PRO A 1070 -17.35 7.03 16.76
CA PRO A 1070 -18.08 6.08 17.59
C PRO A 1070 -17.24 4.86 17.99
N VAL A 1071 -16.06 5.10 18.55
CA VAL A 1071 -15.04 4.10 18.93
C VAL A 1071 -15.61 3.01 19.85
N GLU A 1072 -16.42 3.42 20.83
CA GLU A 1072 -17.06 2.47 21.75
C GLU A 1072 -18.06 1.58 21.03
N THR A 1073 -18.89 2.15 20.15
CA THR A 1073 -19.83 1.38 19.32
C THR A 1073 -19.09 0.39 18.43
N THR A 1074 -17.98 0.81 17.81
CA THR A 1074 -17.14 -0.09 16.99
C THR A 1074 -16.58 -1.25 17.80
N ILE A 1075 -16.06 -1.00 19.00
CA ILE A 1075 -15.52 -2.06 19.88
C ILE A 1075 -16.65 -2.95 20.45
N LYS A 1076 -17.84 -2.40 20.70
CA LYS A 1076 -19.02 -3.18 21.06
C LYS A 1076 -19.40 -4.14 19.93
N VAL A 1077 -19.42 -3.66 18.68
CA VAL A 1077 -19.69 -4.49 17.50
C VAL A 1077 -18.58 -5.53 17.30
N MET A 1078 -17.32 -5.18 17.54
CA MET A 1078 -16.24 -6.16 17.57
C MET A 1078 -16.53 -7.29 18.57
N ARG A 1079 -17.03 -6.98 19.77
CA ARG A 1079 -17.39 -8.02 20.75
C ARG A 1079 -18.60 -8.84 20.32
N GLU A 1080 -19.59 -8.19 19.70
CA GLU A 1080 -20.79 -8.84 19.17
C GLU A 1080 -20.43 -9.88 18.09
N LEU A 1081 -19.58 -9.50 17.14
CA LEU A 1081 -19.15 -10.37 16.04
C LEU A 1081 -18.07 -11.37 16.46
N PHE A 1082 -17.17 -10.98 17.36
CA PHE A 1082 -16.03 -11.77 17.79
C PHE A 1082 -16.05 -11.97 19.32
N PRO A 1083 -16.97 -12.79 19.84
CA PRO A 1083 -17.12 -12.99 21.28
C PRO A 1083 -15.88 -13.63 21.93
N GLN A 1084 -15.06 -14.36 21.16
CA GLN A 1084 -13.85 -15.02 21.63
C GLN A 1084 -12.56 -14.20 21.43
N ALA A 1085 -12.60 -13.11 20.66
CA ALA A 1085 -11.42 -12.28 20.41
C ALA A 1085 -10.95 -11.61 21.71
N ARG A 1086 -9.64 -11.53 21.90
CA ARG A 1086 -9.01 -11.00 23.12
C ARG A 1086 -8.21 -9.75 22.85
N ARG A 1087 -7.62 -9.57 21.68
CA ARG A 1087 -6.68 -8.48 21.38
C ARG A 1087 -7.14 -7.61 20.21
N ILE A 1088 -7.21 -6.30 20.44
CA ILE A 1088 -7.46 -5.30 19.39
C ILE A 1088 -6.17 -4.54 19.14
N GLY A 1089 -5.72 -4.50 17.90
CA GLY A 1089 -4.59 -3.70 17.45
C GLY A 1089 -4.99 -2.28 17.06
N ILE A 1090 -4.19 -1.28 17.45
CA ILE A 1090 -4.38 0.11 17.00
C ILE A 1090 -3.03 0.79 16.76
N VAL A 1091 -2.92 1.48 15.62
CA VAL A 1091 -1.78 2.35 15.30
C VAL A 1091 -2.25 3.80 15.33
N TRP A 1092 -1.49 4.68 15.98
CA TRP A 1092 -1.95 6.03 16.28
C TRP A 1092 -0.78 7.03 16.44
N ASN A 1093 -1.01 8.31 16.19
CA ASN A 1093 -0.03 9.39 16.28
C ASN A 1093 -0.28 10.23 17.54
N PRO A 1094 0.61 10.18 18.55
CA PRO A 1094 0.44 10.92 19.80
C PRO A 1094 0.60 12.43 19.65
N ALA A 1095 1.11 12.94 18.52
CA ALA A 1095 1.16 14.37 18.25
C ALA A 1095 -0.23 14.93 17.86
N GLU A 1096 -1.18 14.08 17.48
CA GLU A 1096 -2.53 14.49 17.09
C GLU A 1096 -3.52 14.29 18.25
N ALA A 1097 -4.10 15.39 18.75
CA ALA A 1097 -5.06 15.33 19.86
C ALA A 1097 -6.32 14.49 19.54
N CYS A 1098 -6.75 14.44 18.28
CA CYS A 1098 -7.87 13.59 17.84
C CYS A 1098 -7.54 12.10 17.91
N SER A 1099 -6.33 11.74 17.49
CA SER A 1099 -5.83 10.36 17.55
C SER A 1099 -5.66 9.90 19.00
N GLU A 1100 -5.10 10.76 19.86
CA GLU A 1100 -4.98 10.50 21.29
C GLU A 1100 -6.35 10.30 21.97
N ALA A 1101 -7.33 11.16 21.66
CA ALA A 1101 -8.67 11.08 22.22
C ALA A 1101 -9.37 9.77 21.82
N CYS A 1102 -9.30 9.39 20.53
CA CYS A 1102 -9.86 8.13 20.05
C CYS A 1102 -9.18 6.92 20.69
N THR A 1103 -7.86 6.94 20.81
CA THR A 1103 -7.10 5.86 21.43
C THR A 1103 -7.42 5.73 22.92
N TYR A 1104 -7.62 6.84 23.64
CA TYR A 1104 -8.05 6.81 25.04
C TYR A 1104 -9.45 6.19 25.19
N LYS A 1105 -10.39 6.56 24.31
CA LYS A 1105 -11.74 5.97 24.30
C LYS A 1105 -11.68 4.49 23.92
N ALA A 1106 -10.85 4.11 22.96
CA ALA A 1106 -10.59 2.72 22.59
C ALA A 1106 -10.07 1.92 23.79
N ARG A 1107 -9.15 2.49 24.58
CA ARG A 1107 -8.59 1.85 25.79
C ARG A 1107 -9.66 1.58 26.85
N ASN A 1108 -10.57 2.52 27.06
CA ASN A 1108 -11.66 2.36 28.03
C ASN A 1108 -12.71 1.36 27.55
N ALA A 1109 -13.12 1.46 26.28
CA ALA A 1109 -14.07 0.52 25.67
C ALA A 1109 -13.49 -0.89 25.61
N ALA A 1110 -12.21 -1.05 25.25
CA ALA A 1110 -11.53 -2.34 25.27
C ALA A 1110 -11.59 -2.97 26.67
N LYS A 1111 -11.29 -2.21 27.74
CA LYS A 1111 -11.45 -2.70 29.12
C LYS A 1111 -12.89 -3.09 29.46
N GLN A 1112 -13.87 -2.26 29.09
CA GLN A 1112 -15.29 -2.51 29.35
C GLN A 1112 -15.79 -3.79 28.66
N TYR A 1113 -15.34 -4.06 27.43
CA TYR A 1113 -15.70 -5.23 26.65
C TYR A 1113 -14.66 -6.36 26.73
N ASN A 1114 -13.79 -6.36 27.75
CA ASN A 1114 -12.78 -7.41 28.02
C ASN A 1114 -11.82 -7.71 26.86
N PHE A 1115 -11.42 -6.69 26.10
CA PHE A 1115 -10.31 -6.74 25.15
C PHE A 1115 -9.03 -6.17 25.77
N GLU A 1116 -7.89 -6.73 25.38
CA GLU A 1116 -6.57 -6.15 25.51
C GLU A 1116 -6.29 -5.26 24.29
N LEU A 1117 -6.02 -3.98 24.49
CA LEU A 1117 -5.68 -3.06 23.40
C LEU A 1117 -4.15 -3.04 23.19
N VAL A 1118 -3.71 -3.41 22.00
CA VAL A 1118 -2.30 -3.41 21.57
C VAL A 1118 -2.03 -2.15 20.77
N GLU A 1119 -1.38 -1.18 21.42
CA GLU A 1119 -1.12 0.14 20.87
C GLU A 1119 0.32 0.25 20.32
N VAL A 1120 0.48 0.85 19.14
CA VAL A 1120 1.79 1.27 18.60
C VAL A 1120 1.69 2.70 18.08
N SER A 1121 2.62 3.55 18.52
CA SER A 1121 2.65 4.96 18.14
C SER A 1121 3.49 5.22 16.88
N VAL A 1122 3.07 6.17 16.05
CA VAL A 1122 3.81 6.67 14.88
C VAL A 1122 3.92 8.18 14.88
N THR A 1123 4.89 8.74 14.17
CA THR A 1123 5.00 10.21 14.01
C THR A 1123 4.90 10.70 12.57
N SER A 1124 4.95 9.78 11.60
CA SER A 1124 4.91 10.08 10.18
C SER A 1124 4.22 8.95 9.40
N THR A 1125 3.73 9.26 8.19
CA THR A 1125 3.07 8.28 7.31
C THR A 1125 3.98 7.13 6.89
N SER A 1126 5.30 7.37 6.78
CA SER A 1126 6.29 6.35 6.40
C SER A 1126 6.47 5.25 7.46
N GLU A 1127 6.17 5.52 8.72
CA GLU A 1127 6.30 4.55 9.84
C GLU A 1127 5.07 3.66 10.01
N VAL A 1128 3.95 4.01 9.38
CA VAL A 1128 2.64 3.38 9.62
C VAL A 1128 2.66 1.89 9.32
N MET A 1129 3.27 1.46 8.21
CA MET A 1129 3.30 0.04 7.85
C MET A 1129 4.19 -0.79 8.78
N ASP A 1130 5.29 -0.23 9.28
CA ASP A 1130 6.13 -0.90 10.27
C ASP A 1130 5.38 -1.05 11.60
N ALA A 1131 4.63 -0.02 12.00
CA ALA A 1131 3.79 -0.07 13.19
C ALA A 1131 2.63 -1.08 13.06
N VAL A 1132 1.99 -1.18 11.90
CA VAL A 1132 0.94 -2.18 11.62
C VAL A 1132 1.51 -3.59 11.73
N ASN A 1133 2.68 -3.85 11.12
CA ASN A 1133 3.36 -5.13 11.25
C ASN A 1133 3.75 -5.42 12.71
N ALA A 1134 4.12 -4.40 13.48
CA ALA A 1134 4.40 -4.53 14.90
C ALA A 1134 3.18 -4.97 15.72
N VAL A 1135 2.02 -4.37 15.43
CA VAL A 1135 0.75 -4.75 16.05
C VAL A 1135 0.34 -6.17 15.65
N ILE A 1136 0.50 -6.56 14.38
CA ILE A 1136 0.14 -7.90 13.88
C ILE A 1136 0.95 -9.00 14.57
N ASN A 1137 2.26 -8.82 14.71
CA ASN A 1137 3.13 -9.84 15.29
C ASN A 1137 2.88 -10.05 16.80
N ARG A 1138 2.30 -9.06 17.48
CA ARG A 1138 1.77 -9.17 18.87
C ARG A 1138 0.51 -10.04 18.99
N GLY A 1139 0.10 -10.66 17.89
CA GLY A 1139 -1.00 -11.63 17.84
C GLY A 1139 -2.33 -10.96 18.15
N VAL A 1140 -2.63 -9.86 17.46
CA VAL A 1140 -3.95 -9.22 17.57
C VAL A 1140 -4.99 -10.04 16.80
N ASP A 1141 -6.18 -10.12 17.38
CA ASP A 1141 -7.30 -10.83 16.77
C ASP A 1141 -8.08 -9.91 15.83
N LEU A 1142 -8.15 -8.62 16.16
CA LEU A 1142 -8.88 -7.58 15.43
C LEU A 1142 -8.02 -6.33 15.30
N PHE A 1143 -8.26 -5.49 14.30
CA PHE A 1143 -7.54 -4.23 14.13
C PHE A 1143 -8.50 -3.05 14.04
N LEU A 1144 -8.14 -1.91 14.62
CA LEU A 1144 -8.92 -0.67 14.62
C LEU A 1144 -8.07 0.51 14.13
N THR A 1145 -8.62 1.32 13.23
CA THR A 1145 -8.14 2.69 13.00
C THR A 1145 -9.24 3.69 13.34
N SER A 1146 -8.85 4.80 13.98
CA SER A 1146 -9.81 5.81 14.42
C SER A 1146 -9.18 7.19 14.60
N GLY A 1147 -9.79 8.21 13.99
CA GLY A 1147 -9.54 9.63 14.30
C GLY A 1147 -8.13 10.15 14.05
N ASP A 1148 -7.32 9.47 13.24
CA ASP A 1148 -5.91 9.78 13.03
C ASP A 1148 -5.62 10.20 11.58
N ASN A 1149 -5.21 11.46 11.37
CA ASN A 1149 -5.01 11.99 10.02
C ASN A 1149 -3.76 11.40 9.35
N THR A 1150 -2.73 11.03 10.12
CA THR A 1150 -1.50 10.41 9.62
C THR A 1150 -1.76 8.97 9.14
N VAL A 1151 -2.47 8.16 9.93
CA VAL A 1151 -2.75 6.75 9.64
C VAL A 1151 -3.79 6.61 8.53
N ILE A 1152 -4.76 7.54 8.43
CA ILE A 1152 -5.78 7.54 7.37
C ILE A 1152 -5.16 7.61 5.97
N LEU A 1153 -3.99 8.23 5.80
CA LEU A 1153 -3.31 8.30 4.51
C LEU A 1153 -2.74 6.95 4.03
N ALA A 1154 -2.67 5.95 4.90
CA ALA A 1154 -2.13 4.62 4.60
C ALA A 1154 -3.18 3.48 4.64
N LEU A 1155 -4.48 3.78 4.81
CA LEU A 1155 -5.53 2.77 5.04
C LEU A 1155 -5.56 1.64 4.02
N LYS A 1156 -5.33 1.95 2.73
CA LYS A 1156 -5.31 0.95 1.66
C LYS A 1156 -4.20 -0.07 1.87
N SER A 1157 -3.00 0.38 2.22
CA SER A 1157 -1.85 -0.50 2.50
C SER A 1157 -2.07 -1.29 3.79
N ILE A 1158 -2.69 -0.70 4.81
CA ILE A 1158 -3.07 -1.36 6.06
C ILE A 1158 -4.06 -2.50 5.76
N ALA A 1159 -5.14 -2.20 5.05
CA ALA A 1159 -6.17 -3.16 4.68
C ALA A 1159 -5.59 -4.34 3.89
N GLN A 1160 -4.71 -4.09 2.90
CA GLN A 1160 -4.06 -5.16 2.14
C GLN A 1160 -3.26 -6.14 3.01
N VAL A 1161 -2.51 -5.62 3.99
CA VAL A 1161 -1.72 -6.46 4.90
C VAL A 1161 -2.64 -7.25 5.84
N LEU A 1162 -3.68 -6.61 6.38
CA LEU A 1162 -4.63 -7.24 7.29
C LEU A 1162 -5.48 -8.31 6.58
N ILE A 1163 -5.91 -8.07 5.34
CA ILE A 1163 -6.59 -9.06 4.50
C ILE A 1163 -5.70 -10.28 4.27
N LYS A 1164 -4.43 -10.08 3.92
CA LYS A 1164 -3.47 -11.17 3.74
C LYS A 1164 -3.26 -11.99 5.01
N LYS A 1165 -3.42 -11.36 6.19
CA LYS A 1165 -3.29 -12.00 7.50
C LYS A 1165 -4.61 -12.49 8.07
N GLN A 1166 -5.72 -12.30 7.34
CA GLN A 1166 -7.09 -12.60 7.79
C GLN A 1166 -7.42 -11.98 9.16
N ILE A 1167 -6.94 -10.76 9.41
CA ILE A 1167 -7.26 -10.01 10.64
C ILE A 1167 -8.42 -9.07 10.32
N PRO A 1168 -9.61 -9.24 10.91
CA PRO A 1168 -10.75 -8.35 10.74
C PRO A 1168 -10.39 -6.91 11.08
N TYR A 1169 -10.49 -6.06 10.06
CA TYR A 1169 -10.11 -4.67 10.13
C TYR A 1169 -11.33 -3.76 10.26
N PHE A 1170 -11.40 -2.99 11.34
CA PHE A 1170 -12.47 -2.05 11.62
C PHE A 1170 -12.01 -0.61 11.51
N THR A 1171 -12.88 0.25 11.01
CA THR A 1171 -12.62 1.70 10.95
C THR A 1171 -13.83 2.51 11.39
N ASN A 1172 -13.61 3.83 11.53
CA ASN A 1172 -14.65 4.79 11.86
C ASN A 1172 -15.07 5.69 10.69
N ASP A 1173 -14.93 5.20 9.45
CA ASP A 1173 -15.44 5.85 8.23
C ASP A 1173 -16.24 4.84 7.39
N PRO A 1174 -17.55 5.05 7.18
CA PRO A 1174 -18.41 4.12 6.44
C PRO A 1174 -17.94 3.82 5.01
N THR A 1175 -17.09 4.65 4.41
CA THR A 1175 -16.57 4.46 3.05
C THR A 1175 -15.40 3.48 2.98
N ASP A 1176 -14.75 3.18 4.10
CA ASP A 1176 -13.51 2.38 4.12
C ASP A 1176 -13.70 0.89 3.77
N VAL A 1177 -14.93 0.37 3.79
CA VAL A 1177 -15.21 -0.99 3.27
C VAL A 1177 -14.81 -1.12 1.80
N GLU A 1178 -14.80 -0.01 1.05
CA GLU A 1178 -14.37 -0.01 -0.35
C GLU A 1178 -12.89 -0.29 -0.52
N ILE A 1179 -12.07 0.14 0.45
CA ILE A 1179 -10.61 -0.02 0.42
C ILE A 1179 -10.12 -1.24 1.21
N GLY A 1180 -11.04 -2.04 1.76
CA GLY A 1180 -10.73 -3.33 2.38
C GLY A 1180 -10.90 -3.39 3.90
N ALA A 1181 -11.68 -2.48 4.51
CA ALA A 1181 -12.16 -2.68 5.88
C ALA A 1181 -13.25 -3.78 5.93
N PHE A 1182 -13.28 -4.52 7.04
CA PHE A 1182 -14.22 -5.58 7.34
C PHE A 1182 -15.59 -5.02 7.76
N VAL A 1183 -15.60 -4.11 8.72
CA VAL A 1183 -16.78 -3.35 9.15
C VAL A 1183 -16.33 -1.93 9.45
N SER A 1184 -17.06 -0.94 8.97
CA SER A 1184 -16.81 0.45 9.33
C SER A 1184 -18.05 1.14 9.86
N ILE A 1185 -17.89 1.85 10.99
CA ILE A 1185 -18.99 2.51 11.71
C ILE A 1185 -18.55 3.93 12.01
N GLY A 1186 -19.16 4.91 11.35
CA GLY A 1186 -18.69 6.28 11.43
C GLY A 1186 -19.73 7.30 11.01
N ALA A 1187 -19.36 8.56 11.10
CA ALA A 1187 -20.18 9.66 10.63
C ALA A 1187 -20.15 9.74 9.10
N ASP A 1188 -21.27 10.15 8.50
CA ASP A 1188 -21.25 10.73 7.17
C ASP A 1188 -20.67 12.15 7.22
N TYR A 1189 -19.46 12.32 6.69
CA TYR A 1189 -18.75 13.58 6.78
C TYR A 1189 -19.34 14.69 5.89
N PHE A 1190 -20.14 14.35 4.87
CA PHE A 1190 -20.91 15.34 4.14
C PHE A 1190 -22.01 15.94 5.03
N GLU A 1191 -22.75 15.11 5.76
CA GLU A 1191 -23.76 15.57 6.73
C GLU A 1191 -23.14 16.34 7.91
N VAL A 1192 -21.97 15.92 8.40
CA VAL A 1192 -21.20 16.69 9.40
C VAL A 1192 -20.82 18.06 8.85
N GLY A 1193 -20.46 18.13 7.58
CA GLY A 1193 -20.21 19.40 6.89
C GLY A 1193 -21.44 20.30 6.86
N GLN A 1194 -22.60 19.76 6.49
CA GLN A 1194 -23.86 20.50 6.50
C GLN A 1194 -24.20 21.03 7.90
N GLU A 1195 -24.07 20.20 8.95
CA GLU A 1195 -24.32 20.64 10.33
C GLU A 1195 -23.32 21.72 10.80
N THR A 1196 -22.06 21.61 10.38
CA THR A 1196 -21.04 22.64 10.64
C THR A 1196 -21.42 23.97 9.99
N ALA A 1197 -21.94 23.93 8.76
CA ALA A 1197 -22.47 25.10 8.09
C ALA A 1197 -23.70 25.69 8.79
N ARG A 1198 -24.64 24.87 9.30
CA ARG A 1198 -25.77 25.38 10.11
C ARG A 1198 -25.32 26.13 11.35
N MET A 1199 -24.28 25.64 12.01
CA MET A 1199 -23.66 26.36 13.13
C MET A 1199 -23.03 27.68 12.67
N ALA A 1200 -22.29 27.67 11.56
CA ALA A 1200 -21.72 28.87 10.97
C ALA A 1200 -22.80 29.88 10.59
N ILE A 1201 -23.93 29.43 10.05
CA ILE A 1201 -25.10 30.26 9.70
C ILE A 1201 -25.65 30.99 10.93
N ARG A 1202 -25.74 30.33 12.09
CA ARG A 1202 -26.18 30.97 13.36
C ARG A 1202 -25.24 32.10 13.79
N VAL A 1203 -23.94 31.83 13.79
CA VAL A 1203 -22.90 32.82 14.11
C VAL A 1203 -22.90 33.98 13.12
N ILE A 1204 -23.04 33.68 11.82
CA ILE A 1204 -23.14 34.69 10.76
C ILE A 1204 -24.40 35.55 10.92
N ASN A 1205 -25.51 34.96 11.38
CA ASN A 1205 -26.74 35.68 11.70
C ASN A 1205 -26.62 36.58 12.95
N GLY A 1206 -25.46 36.64 13.60
CA GLY A 1206 -25.17 37.54 14.71
C GLY A 1206 -25.34 36.92 16.08
N GLU A 1207 -25.56 35.60 16.20
CA GLU A 1207 -25.44 34.91 17.47
C GLU A 1207 -23.97 34.97 17.96
N ASP A 1208 -23.76 35.37 19.21
CA ASP A 1208 -22.44 35.39 19.81
C ASP A 1208 -21.94 33.93 19.93
N PRO A 1209 -20.78 33.57 19.31
CA PRO A 1209 -20.21 32.23 19.41
C PRO A 1209 -20.16 31.72 20.84
N LYS A 1210 -19.91 32.59 21.84
CA LYS A 1210 -19.88 32.23 23.28
C LYS A 1210 -21.19 31.65 23.79
N THR A 1211 -22.31 32.05 23.21
CA THR A 1211 -23.66 31.61 23.62
C THR A 1211 -24.17 30.41 22.84
N VAL A 1212 -23.45 30.00 21.78
CA VAL A 1212 -23.78 28.86 20.94
C VAL A 1212 -23.04 27.63 21.46
N PRO A 1213 -23.74 26.65 22.05
CA PRO A 1213 -23.08 25.46 22.58
C PRO A 1213 -22.40 24.64 21.49
N ILE A 1214 -21.29 23.98 21.82
CA ILE A 1214 -20.67 22.99 20.96
C ILE A 1214 -21.63 21.81 20.79
N HIS A 1215 -21.96 21.48 19.55
CA HIS A 1215 -22.87 20.38 19.22
C HIS A 1215 -22.04 19.14 18.87
N ASN A 1216 -22.30 18.01 19.52
CA ASN A 1216 -21.71 16.74 19.10
C ASN A 1216 -22.63 16.05 18.10
N PHE A 1217 -22.19 15.92 16.85
CA PHE A 1217 -22.99 15.37 15.75
C PHE A 1217 -22.23 14.26 15.03
N VAL A 1218 -22.75 13.05 15.13
CA VAL A 1218 -22.17 11.82 14.57
C VAL A 1218 -23.32 10.98 14.01
N PRO A 1219 -23.75 11.20 12.76
CA PRO A 1219 -24.76 10.37 12.12
C PRO A 1219 -24.16 9.00 11.80
N GLU A 1220 -24.24 8.07 12.76
CA GLU A 1220 -23.62 6.75 12.65
C GLU A 1220 -24.22 5.95 11.50
N LYS A 1221 -23.40 5.68 10.47
CA LYS A 1221 -23.69 4.72 9.41
C LYS A 1221 -22.75 3.53 9.55
N MET A 1222 -23.29 2.33 9.40
CA MET A 1222 -22.52 1.10 9.41
C MET A 1222 -22.43 0.54 7.99
N SER A 1223 -21.23 0.27 7.52
CA SER A 1223 -20.96 -0.46 6.28
C SER A 1223 -20.26 -1.77 6.60
N VAL A 1224 -20.62 -2.83 5.89
CA VAL A 1224 -20.09 -4.17 6.13
C VAL A 1224 -19.57 -4.75 4.82
N ASN A 1225 -18.39 -5.36 4.86
CA ASN A 1225 -17.82 -6.08 3.74
C ASN A 1225 -18.09 -7.58 3.91
N LYS A 1226 -19.20 -8.02 3.32
CA LYS A 1226 -19.66 -9.40 3.37
C LYS A 1226 -18.73 -10.32 2.59
N GLY A 1227 -18.17 -9.87 1.47
CA GLY A 1227 -17.14 -10.64 0.76
C GLY A 1227 -15.91 -10.97 1.61
N LEU A 1228 -15.47 -10.03 2.46
CA LEU A 1228 -14.41 -10.30 3.44
C LEU A 1228 -14.89 -11.19 4.60
N ALA A 1229 -16.14 -11.05 5.05
CA ALA A 1229 -16.73 -11.94 6.06
C ALA A 1229 -16.79 -13.39 5.56
N ASP A 1230 -17.19 -13.59 4.31
CA ASP A 1230 -17.19 -14.88 3.64
C ASP A 1230 -15.76 -15.40 3.46
N GLN A 1231 -14.82 -14.53 3.05
CA GLN A 1231 -13.39 -14.88 2.91
C GLN A 1231 -12.75 -15.31 4.24
N TYR A 1232 -13.14 -14.68 5.35
CA TYR A 1232 -12.59 -14.97 6.68
C TYR A 1232 -13.36 -16.09 7.41
N GLY A 1233 -14.44 -16.61 6.81
CA GLY A 1233 -15.29 -17.64 7.42
C GLY A 1233 -16.04 -17.15 8.66
N ILE A 1234 -16.45 -15.87 8.67
CA ILE A 1234 -17.12 -15.24 9.81
C ILE A 1234 -18.61 -15.07 9.46
N PRO A 1235 -19.50 -15.91 10.03
CA PRO A 1235 -20.92 -15.82 9.74
C PRO A 1235 -21.50 -14.53 10.32
N LEU A 1236 -22.00 -13.66 9.45
CA LEU A 1236 -22.71 -12.46 9.84
C LEU A 1236 -24.21 -12.77 9.99
N PRO A 1237 -24.82 -12.56 11.16
CA PRO A 1237 -26.26 -12.76 11.33
C PRO A 1237 -27.07 -11.88 10.38
N GLU A 1238 -28.19 -12.38 9.85
CA GLU A 1238 -29.07 -11.60 8.96
C GLU A 1238 -29.55 -10.29 9.61
N GLU A 1239 -29.85 -10.33 10.91
CA GLU A 1239 -30.21 -9.16 11.71
C GLU A 1239 -29.07 -8.13 11.82
N PHE A 1240 -27.81 -8.57 11.74
CA PHE A 1240 -26.64 -7.69 11.72
C PHE A 1240 -26.49 -7.00 10.36
N LEU A 1241 -26.69 -7.73 9.26
CA LEU A 1241 -26.66 -7.19 7.90
C LEU A 1241 -27.79 -6.16 7.67
N GLN A 1242 -28.97 -6.38 8.25
CA GLN A 1242 -30.08 -5.42 8.20
C GLN A 1242 -29.79 -4.08 8.89
N ARG A 1243 -28.82 -4.05 9.83
CA ARG A 1243 -28.37 -2.80 10.47
C ARG A 1243 -27.38 -2.03 9.61
N ALA A 1244 -26.81 -2.64 8.56
CA ALA A 1244 -25.83 -2.00 7.70
C ALA A 1244 -26.53 -1.08 6.68
N ALA A 1245 -26.10 0.17 6.61
CA ALA A 1245 -26.50 1.11 5.56
C ALA A 1245 -25.96 0.68 4.18
N LYS A 1246 -24.85 -0.05 4.15
CA LYS A 1246 -24.23 -0.59 2.93
C LYS A 1246 -23.61 -1.96 3.18
N VAL A 1247 -23.89 -2.91 2.30
CA VAL A 1247 -23.25 -4.23 2.28
C VAL A 1247 -22.46 -4.35 0.98
N LYS A 1248 -21.14 -4.54 1.10
CA LYS A 1248 -20.26 -4.84 -0.03
C LYS A 1248 -20.16 -6.35 -0.14
N GLU A 1249 -20.62 -6.87 -1.27
CA GLU A 1249 -20.53 -8.29 -1.62
C GLU A 1249 -19.11 -8.70 -2.04
#